data_AF-A0A2P2L9S0-F1
#
_entry.id   AF-A0A2P2L9S0-F1
#
_cell.length_a   1.000
_cell.length_b   1.000
_cell.length_c   1.000
_cell.angle_alpha   90.00
_cell.angle_beta   90.00
_cell.angle_gamma   90.00
#
_symmetry.space_group_name_H-M   'P 1'
#
loop_
_entity.id
_entity.type
_entity.pdbx_description
1 polymer ?
#
loop_
_entity_poly.entity_id
_entity_poly.type
_entity_poly.pdbx_seq_one_letter_code
_entity_poly.pdbx_strand_id
1 'polypeptide(L)'
;MNQMKNILSAQQLPENASMETVGRAYHATEIFVQGLLYAKSLLRRCAGGSDLSSNSERSRDADDASSDAGSSSMGSQSTDELSETLSLAEVWLGRAELLQSLLGSGIAASLDDIADKESSAHLRDRLIVDERYSMAVYTCKKCKIDVFPVWNAWGHALLRMERYGQARVKFKQALQLYKGDSAPVILEIINTIEGGPPVDVSAVRSMYEHLARSAPTILDDSLSADSYLNVLYIPSTFPRSERSRRYQESANNNSTYDSGFEDAPRSNLDSIRYAECVSYLQEYARQHLLGFMFRHGRYTDACMLFFPPNAVPSPPQPSAIGVGTSSSSPQRLDPLATDYGTIDDLCDLSVGYGAMSVLEEVISARMASGKQQELAVNQHTAVSLARICSYCEMHRHFYYLYQFLVIKKDHVAAGLCCIQLFMNSSSQEEAVKHLEHAKMHFDEGLSARHKGGDSTKLVTKGVRGKSASEKLTEEGLVKFSTRVSIQMEVVKAYNDSDRPQWKHSLFGNPNDPETFRRRCVITEVLVEKNFDLAYQVIYEFNIPAVDIYAAVAASLAERKKGGHLTEFFRNIKGTIQDDDWDQVLGAAINVYANKHKERPDRLIDMLVSSHRKVLACVVCGRLKSAFQIASRSGSVADVQYVAHQALHANALPVLDMCKQWLAQYM
;
A
#
# COMPACT_ATOMS: atom_id res chain seq x y z
N MET A 1 41.34 38.81 37.69
CA MET A 1 40.68 37.48 37.67
C MET A 1 39.99 37.15 38.99
N ASN A 2 40.70 37.03 40.12
CA ASN A 2 40.06 36.70 41.42
C ASN A 2 38.99 37.72 41.86
N GLN A 3 39.22 39.01 41.62
CA GLN A 3 38.21 40.06 41.90
C GLN A 3 36.95 39.92 41.03
N MET A 4 37.11 39.51 39.77
CA MET A 4 35.99 39.28 38.84
C MET A 4 35.16 38.05 39.27
N LYS A 5 35.83 36.97 39.70
CA LYS A 5 35.15 35.78 40.26
C LYS A 5 34.36 36.11 41.53
N ASN A 6 34.89 36.94 42.42
CA ASN A 6 34.21 37.29 43.67
C ASN A 6 32.97 38.16 43.45
N ILE A 7 33.02 39.09 42.49
CA ILE A 7 31.95 40.08 42.26
C ILE A 7 30.86 39.56 41.29
N LEU A 8 31.22 38.64 40.39
CA LEU A 8 30.32 38.14 39.34
C LEU A 8 29.97 36.66 39.52
N SER A 9 30.08 36.12 40.74
CA SER A 9 29.69 34.73 41.05
C SER A 9 28.18 34.53 41.10
N ALA A 10 27.72 33.29 40.94
CA ALA A 10 26.31 32.91 41.04
C ALA A 10 25.68 33.25 42.40
N GLN A 11 26.49 33.39 43.46
CA GLN A 11 26.02 33.80 44.79
C GLN A 11 25.58 35.28 44.83
N GLN A 12 26.13 36.14 43.97
CA GLN A 12 25.80 37.57 43.92
C GLN A 12 24.81 37.92 42.80
N LEU A 13 24.68 37.05 41.80
CA LEU A 13 23.73 37.16 40.69
C LEU A 13 22.87 35.89 40.60
N PRO A 14 21.85 35.75 41.47
CA PRO A 14 20.89 34.67 41.35
C PRO A 14 20.05 34.83 40.06
N GLU A 15 19.45 33.75 39.59
CA GLU A 15 18.73 33.71 38.30
C GLU A 15 17.55 34.70 38.22
N ASN A 16 17.00 35.11 39.38
CA ASN A 16 15.91 36.09 39.51
C ASN A 16 16.39 37.48 39.98
N ALA A 17 17.64 37.85 39.68
CA ALA A 17 18.22 39.12 40.09
C ALA A 17 17.41 40.34 39.58
N SER A 18 17.24 41.37 40.42
CA SER A 18 16.53 42.60 40.04
C SER A 18 17.31 43.38 38.96
N MET A 19 16.60 44.18 38.16
CA MET A 19 17.20 44.99 37.09
C MET A 19 18.30 45.94 37.61
N GLU A 20 18.18 46.40 38.85
CA GLU A 20 19.20 47.21 39.54
C GLU A 20 20.47 46.42 39.87
N THR A 21 20.33 45.15 40.28
CA THR A 21 21.49 44.27 40.52
C THR A 21 22.18 43.87 39.21
N VAL A 22 21.42 43.64 38.14
CA VAL A 22 21.95 43.40 36.78
C VAL A 22 22.69 44.64 36.26
N GLY A 23 22.15 45.84 36.47
CA GLY A 23 22.80 47.10 36.10
C GLY A 23 24.11 47.36 36.85
N ARG A 24 24.15 47.07 38.16
CA ARG A 24 25.39 47.16 38.95
C ARG A 24 26.46 46.16 38.48
N ALA A 25 26.06 44.93 38.19
CA ALA A 25 26.97 43.92 37.63
C ALA A 25 27.45 44.27 36.22
N TYR A 26 26.62 44.90 35.39
CA TYR A 26 27.00 45.38 34.07
C TYR A 26 28.12 46.42 34.15
N HIS A 27 27.97 47.44 35.00
CA HIS A 27 29.01 48.47 35.21
C HIS A 27 30.30 47.89 35.78
N ALA A 28 30.21 46.92 36.70
CA ALA A 28 31.39 46.21 37.19
C ALA A 28 32.09 45.44 36.06
N THR A 29 31.33 44.77 35.20
CA THR A 29 31.87 44.02 34.04
C THR A 29 32.52 44.94 33.02
N GLU A 30 31.95 46.12 32.75
CA GLU A 30 32.52 47.14 31.85
C GLU A 30 33.91 47.60 32.32
N ILE A 31 34.08 47.86 33.62
CA ILE A 31 35.38 48.21 34.20
C ILE A 31 36.38 47.05 34.04
N PHE A 32 35.94 45.80 34.25
CA PHE A 32 36.79 44.63 34.04
C PHE A 32 37.20 44.43 32.58
N VAL A 33 36.31 44.68 31.62
CA VAL A 33 36.63 44.62 30.17
C VAL A 33 37.68 45.67 29.82
N GLN A 34 37.52 46.92 30.26
CA GLN A 34 38.52 47.98 30.05
C GLN A 34 39.87 47.63 30.69
N GLY A 35 39.86 47.09 31.90
CA GLY A 35 41.07 46.63 32.59
C GLY A 35 41.77 45.47 31.88
N LEU A 36 41.02 44.51 31.34
CA LEU A 36 41.55 43.37 30.58
C LEU A 36 42.08 43.80 29.21
N LEU A 37 41.44 44.75 28.53
CA LEU A 37 41.95 45.35 27.29
C LEU A 37 43.29 46.07 27.52
N TYR A 38 43.37 46.85 28.60
CA TYR A 38 44.60 47.52 28.99
C TYR A 38 45.71 46.51 29.33
N ALA A 39 45.42 45.50 30.15
CA ALA A 39 46.36 44.41 30.46
C ALA A 39 46.82 43.66 29.21
N LYS A 40 45.92 43.36 28.26
CA LYS A 40 46.24 42.73 26.99
C LYS A 40 47.19 43.58 26.14
N SER A 41 46.95 44.90 26.05
CA SER A 41 47.83 45.82 25.32
C SER A 41 49.23 45.92 25.93
N LEU A 42 49.33 45.89 27.26
CA LEU A 42 50.59 45.85 27.99
C LEU A 42 51.33 44.54 27.73
N LEU A 43 50.64 43.40 27.82
CA LEU A 43 51.23 42.08 27.58
C LEU A 43 51.69 41.93 26.12
N ARG A 44 50.94 42.45 25.14
CA ARG A 44 51.39 42.51 23.74
C ARG A 44 52.63 43.39 23.54
N ARG A 45 52.72 44.50 24.29
CA ARG A 45 53.89 45.39 24.27
C ARG A 45 55.12 44.75 24.92
N CYS A 46 54.93 43.91 25.94
CA CYS A 46 56.00 43.12 26.55
C CYS A 46 56.42 41.93 25.68
N ALA A 47 55.49 41.27 25.01
CA ALA A 47 55.78 40.19 24.05
C ALA A 47 56.47 40.70 22.77
N GLY A 48 56.14 41.92 22.32
CA GLY A 48 56.85 42.62 21.23
C GLY A 48 58.09 43.40 21.69
N GLY A 49 58.48 43.30 22.96
CA GLY A 49 59.55 44.09 23.58
C GLY A 49 60.96 43.51 23.39
N SER A 50 61.15 42.50 22.53
CA SER A 50 62.46 41.94 22.19
C SER A 50 63.08 42.56 20.94
N ASP A 51 62.46 43.54 20.27
CA ASP A 51 63.05 44.19 19.10
C ASP A 51 62.84 45.70 19.15
N LEU A 52 63.75 46.39 19.83
CA LEU A 52 63.99 47.81 19.57
C LEU A 52 65.48 48.03 19.31
N SER A 53 65.92 47.67 18.10
CA SER A 53 67.00 48.39 17.44
C SER A 53 66.88 48.38 15.91
N SER A 54 66.92 49.59 15.37
CA SER A 54 67.23 49.97 13.98
C SER A 54 66.10 49.95 12.94
N ASN A 55 65.67 51.17 12.59
CA ASN A 55 65.34 51.52 11.22
C ASN A 55 66.48 51.08 10.28
N SER A 56 66.17 50.34 9.22
CA SER A 56 66.84 50.49 7.93
C SER A 56 65.99 49.88 6.82
N GLU A 57 66.03 50.57 5.69
CA GLU A 57 65.30 50.35 4.46
C GLU A 57 65.65 49.02 3.76
N ARG A 58 64.69 48.56 2.94
CA ARG A 58 64.87 47.77 1.70
C ARG A 58 65.68 46.47 1.76
N SER A 59 64.99 45.40 1.36
CA SER A 59 65.30 44.53 0.20
C SER A 59 65.35 43.01 0.46
N ARG A 60 64.75 42.36 -0.52
CA ARG A 60 64.71 40.96 -0.96
C ARG A 60 65.84 39.99 -0.58
N ASP A 61 65.36 38.76 -0.38
CA ASP A 61 65.87 37.45 -0.82
C ASP A 61 67.05 36.75 -0.11
N ALA A 62 66.75 35.46 0.19
CA ALA A 62 67.58 34.25 0.10
C ALA A 62 68.59 33.85 1.20
N ASP A 63 68.28 32.69 1.78
CA ASP A 63 69.07 31.46 2.04
C ASP A 63 70.34 31.43 2.93
N ASP A 64 70.28 30.44 3.83
CA ASP A 64 71.31 29.49 4.30
C ASP A 64 72.66 29.98 4.86
N ALA A 65 72.91 29.70 6.15
CA ALA A 65 73.84 28.63 6.59
C ALA A 65 74.26 28.71 8.08
N SER A 66 74.35 27.52 8.70
CA SER A 66 75.27 27.09 9.77
C SER A 66 74.97 27.37 11.26
N SER A 67 74.57 26.28 11.91
CA SER A 67 75.12 25.58 13.08
C SER A 67 75.63 26.30 14.35
N ASP A 68 75.09 25.78 15.47
CA ASP A 68 75.72 25.49 16.77
C ASP A 68 76.44 26.60 17.56
N ALA A 69 75.82 27.03 18.66
CA ALA A 69 76.33 26.79 20.02
C ALA A 69 75.40 27.38 21.11
N GLY A 70 74.96 26.52 22.02
CA GLY A 70 75.01 26.76 23.48
C GLY A 70 74.22 27.93 24.11
N SER A 71 73.16 27.53 24.83
CA SER A 71 72.73 28.09 26.13
C SER A 71 71.94 29.40 26.17
N SER A 72 70.61 29.27 26.31
CA SER A 72 69.88 29.86 27.45
C SER A 72 68.47 29.25 27.57
N SER A 73 68.36 28.13 28.30
CA SER A 73 67.06 27.48 28.62
C SER A 73 66.21 28.25 29.64
N MET A 74 66.40 29.57 29.77
CA MET A 74 65.64 30.47 30.65
C MET A 74 64.79 31.48 29.86
N GLY A 75 65.07 31.69 28.57
CA GLY A 75 64.29 32.58 27.71
C GLY A 75 62.99 31.94 27.22
N SER A 76 62.98 30.64 26.94
CA SER A 76 61.81 29.92 26.43
C SER A 76 60.67 29.78 27.45
N GLN A 77 60.98 29.59 28.74
CA GLN A 77 59.97 29.50 29.81
C GLN A 77 59.22 30.83 29.99
N SER A 78 59.92 31.97 29.97
CA SER A 78 59.28 33.28 30.14
C SER A 78 58.45 33.69 28.91
N THR A 79 58.87 33.33 27.70
CA THR A 79 58.06 33.55 26.48
C THR A 79 56.85 32.63 26.40
N ASP A 80 56.99 31.37 26.83
CA ASP A 80 55.85 30.44 26.93
C ASP A 80 54.86 30.90 28.00
N GLU A 81 55.31 31.29 29.20
CA GLU A 81 54.47 31.85 30.26
C GLU A 81 53.78 33.17 29.84
N LEU A 82 54.47 34.04 29.08
CA LEU A 82 53.88 35.26 28.50
C LEU A 82 52.82 34.92 27.45
N SER A 83 53.04 33.89 26.63
CA SER A 83 52.07 33.42 25.64
C SER A 83 50.85 32.76 26.30
N GLU A 84 51.06 31.99 27.37
CA GLU A 84 50.00 31.37 28.18
C GLU A 84 49.17 32.45 28.89
N THR A 85 49.82 33.43 29.52
CA THR A 85 49.11 34.55 30.18
C THR A 85 48.38 35.45 29.19
N LEU A 86 48.92 35.66 27.99
CA LEU A 86 48.21 36.32 26.89
C LEU A 86 46.97 35.52 26.45
N SER A 87 47.12 34.21 26.24
CA SER A 87 46.00 33.34 25.86
C SER A 87 44.90 33.34 26.91
N LEU A 88 45.29 33.35 28.18
CA LEU A 88 44.40 33.37 29.33
C LEU A 88 43.70 34.74 29.46
N ALA A 89 44.43 35.84 29.24
CA ALA A 89 43.83 37.17 29.16
C ALA A 89 42.82 37.28 28.00
N GLU A 90 43.08 36.65 26.85
CA GLU A 90 42.13 36.61 25.72
C GLU A 90 40.88 35.77 26.02
N VAL A 91 41.02 34.64 26.71
CA VAL A 91 39.87 33.84 27.17
C VAL A 91 39.01 34.61 28.18
N TRP A 92 39.64 35.27 29.16
CA TRP A 92 38.93 36.05 30.17
C TRP A 92 38.27 37.31 29.59
N LEU A 93 38.93 37.96 28.64
CA LEU A 93 38.34 39.08 27.90
C LEU A 93 37.10 38.62 27.12
N GLY A 94 37.18 37.49 26.41
CA GLY A 94 36.05 36.93 25.69
C GLY A 94 34.85 36.57 26.59
N ARG A 95 35.12 36.07 27.81
CA ARG A 95 34.09 35.80 28.82
C ARG A 95 33.49 37.08 29.41
N ALA A 96 34.32 38.09 29.67
CA ALA A 96 33.88 39.39 30.17
C ALA A 96 33.00 40.15 29.15
N GLU A 97 33.37 40.16 27.87
CA GLU A 97 32.57 40.73 26.78
C GLU A 97 31.22 40.00 26.61
N LEU A 98 31.22 38.67 26.73
CA LEU A 98 30.00 37.88 26.68
C LEU A 98 29.07 38.22 27.84
N LEU A 99 29.61 38.27 29.06
CA LEU A 99 28.87 38.62 30.26
C LEU A 99 28.34 40.07 30.20
N GLN A 100 29.13 41.01 29.69
CA GLN A 100 28.69 42.38 29.46
C GLN A 100 27.51 42.45 28.49
N SER A 101 27.55 41.67 27.39
CA SER A 101 26.46 41.62 26.41
C SER A 101 25.19 40.98 26.97
N LEU A 102 25.32 39.93 27.79
CA LEU A 102 24.20 39.29 28.48
C LEU A 102 23.55 40.23 29.51
N LEU A 103 24.35 40.84 30.39
CA LEU A 103 23.84 41.79 31.39
C LEU A 103 23.26 43.05 30.74
N GLY A 104 23.86 43.55 29.65
CA GLY A 104 23.39 44.71 28.91
C GLY A 104 22.07 44.47 28.15
N SER A 105 21.79 43.22 27.78
CA SER A 105 20.48 42.81 27.27
C SER A 105 19.48 42.46 28.37
N GLY A 106 19.82 42.70 29.64
CA GLY A 106 18.96 42.46 30.80
C GLY A 106 18.80 40.99 31.16
N ILE A 107 19.81 40.16 30.91
CA ILE A 107 19.85 38.74 31.29
C ILE A 107 20.67 38.64 32.56
N ALA A 108 20.10 38.10 33.63
CA ALA A 108 20.88 37.72 34.81
C ALA A 108 21.76 36.51 34.44
N ALA A 109 23.05 36.75 34.22
CA ALA A 109 24.05 35.72 33.97
C ALA A 109 25.21 35.93 34.92
N SER A 110 25.78 34.82 35.42
CA SER A 110 26.96 34.84 36.28
C SER A 110 28.20 34.40 35.52
N LEU A 111 29.37 34.61 36.13
CA LEU A 111 30.62 34.08 35.60
C LEU A 111 30.66 32.54 35.70
N ASP A 112 29.96 31.95 36.67
CA ASP A 112 29.87 30.50 36.86
C ASP A 112 29.04 29.85 35.74
N ASP A 113 28.05 30.58 35.20
CA ASP A 113 27.25 30.19 34.04
C ASP A 113 28.11 30.08 32.76
N ILE A 114 29.26 30.78 32.71
CA ILE A 114 30.17 30.85 31.55
C ILE A 114 31.50 30.10 31.84
N ALA A 115 31.64 29.54 33.04
CA ALA A 115 32.90 28.94 33.49
C ALA A 115 33.26 27.67 32.70
N ASP A 116 32.28 26.79 32.54
CA ASP A 116 32.42 25.47 31.93
C ASP A 116 31.41 25.26 30.79
N LYS A 117 31.70 24.28 29.93
CA LYS A 117 30.83 23.94 28.78
C LYS A 117 29.43 23.50 29.22
N GLU A 118 29.31 22.80 30.35
CA GLU A 118 28.04 22.33 30.89
C GLU A 118 27.19 23.48 31.46
N SER A 119 27.79 24.35 32.28
CA SER A 119 27.12 25.54 32.81
C SER A 119 26.66 26.47 31.68
N SER A 120 27.50 26.61 30.65
CA SER A 120 27.16 27.42 29.47
C SER A 120 26.08 26.76 28.60
N ALA A 121 25.96 25.43 28.60
CA ALA A 121 24.85 24.72 27.96
C ALA A 121 23.56 24.92 28.74
N HIS A 122 23.61 24.91 30.08
CA HIS A 122 22.47 25.24 30.92
C HIS A 122 21.99 26.69 30.72
N LEU A 123 22.93 27.64 30.64
CA LEU A 123 22.64 29.02 30.28
C LEU A 123 21.98 29.13 28.90
N ARG A 124 22.49 28.40 27.91
CA ARG A 124 21.86 28.34 26.57
C ARG A 124 20.42 27.85 26.66
N ASP A 125 20.16 26.79 27.41
CA ASP A 125 18.83 26.19 27.52
C ASP A 125 17.87 27.15 28.25
N ARG A 126 18.34 27.87 29.28
CA ARG A 126 17.59 28.97 29.93
C ARG A 126 17.24 30.09 28.93
N LEU A 127 18.21 30.52 28.12
CA LEU A 127 17.99 31.55 27.09
C LEU A 127 17.01 31.12 25.99
N ILE A 128 16.94 29.81 25.70
CA ILE A 128 15.95 29.24 24.78
C ILE A 128 14.55 29.34 25.38
N VAL A 129 14.39 29.02 26.67
CA VAL A 129 13.11 29.13 27.40
C VAL A 129 12.64 30.59 27.47
N ASP A 130 13.56 31.53 27.66
CA ASP A 130 13.27 32.97 27.68
C ASP A 130 13.07 33.60 26.28
N GLU A 131 13.08 32.79 25.22
CA GLU A 131 12.96 33.20 23.81
C GLU A 131 14.03 34.20 23.33
N ARG A 132 15.17 34.33 24.04
CA ARG A 132 16.29 35.23 23.69
C ARG A 132 17.30 34.55 22.76
N TYR A 133 16.83 34.08 21.61
CA TYR A 133 17.61 33.25 20.68
C TYR A 133 18.88 33.91 20.14
N SER A 134 18.88 35.23 19.90
CA SER A 134 20.06 35.96 19.41
C SER A 134 21.24 35.90 20.40
N MET A 135 20.94 36.07 21.68
CA MET A 135 21.91 35.98 22.78
C MET A 135 22.33 34.53 23.03
N ALA A 136 21.42 33.57 22.87
CA ALA A 136 21.76 32.15 22.94
C ALA A 136 22.77 31.75 21.83
N VAL A 137 22.58 32.19 20.58
CA VAL A 137 23.53 31.95 19.48
C VAL A 137 24.88 32.60 19.77
N TYR A 138 24.89 33.84 20.27
CA TYR A 138 26.11 34.54 20.62
C TYR A 138 26.90 33.82 21.72
N THR A 139 26.20 33.34 22.76
CA THR A 139 26.75 32.53 23.85
C THR A 139 27.36 31.23 23.32
N CYS A 140 26.65 30.50 22.45
CA CYS A 140 27.17 29.26 21.88
C CYS A 140 28.44 29.48 21.04
N LYS A 141 28.50 30.57 20.25
CA LYS A 141 29.68 30.92 19.45
C LYS A 141 30.90 31.28 20.32
N LYS A 142 30.68 32.07 21.38
CA LYS A 142 31.76 32.50 22.29
C LYS A 142 32.25 31.36 23.19
N CYS A 143 31.35 30.50 23.68
CA CYS A 143 31.69 29.36 24.53
C CYS A 143 32.05 28.07 23.77
N LYS A 144 31.97 28.06 22.42
CA LYS A 144 32.20 26.89 21.55
C LYS A 144 31.31 25.69 21.91
N ILE A 145 30.02 25.95 22.09
CA ILE A 145 28.98 24.96 22.43
C ILE A 145 28.08 24.72 21.23
N ASP A 146 27.39 23.59 21.22
CA ASP A 146 26.48 23.24 20.15
C ASP A 146 25.36 24.28 19.99
N VAL A 147 25.27 24.80 18.76
CA VAL A 147 24.33 25.84 18.33
C VAL A 147 23.04 25.22 17.79
N PHE A 148 23.03 23.93 17.46
CA PHE A 148 21.88 23.24 16.87
C PHE A 148 20.59 23.39 17.69
N PRO A 149 20.57 23.17 19.03
CA PRO A 149 19.35 23.29 19.83
C PRO A 149 18.74 24.69 19.78
N VAL A 150 19.59 25.73 19.68
CA VAL A 150 19.13 27.13 19.60
C VAL A 150 18.43 27.40 18.28
N TRP A 151 19.03 26.97 17.16
CA TRP A 151 18.42 27.16 15.84
C TRP A 151 17.13 26.35 15.69
N ASN A 152 17.09 25.14 16.25
CA ASN A 152 15.89 24.30 16.25
C ASN A 152 14.75 24.99 17.04
N ALA A 153 15.01 25.39 18.29
CA ALA A 153 14.02 26.05 19.13
C ALA A 153 13.54 27.39 18.53
N TRP A 154 14.46 28.18 17.95
CA TRP A 154 14.11 29.43 17.26
C TRP A 154 13.22 29.15 16.03
N GLY A 155 13.53 28.12 15.25
CA GLY A 155 12.69 27.68 14.14
C GLY A 155 11.28 27.31 14.59
N HIS A 156 11.14 26.50 15.65
CA HIS A 156 9.83 26.11 16.20
C HIS A 156 9.04 27.31 16.75
N ALA A 157 9.68 28.26 17.42
CA ALA A 157 9.02 29.49 17.85
C ALA A 157 8.48 30.30 16.65
N LEU A 158 9.26 30.41 15.58
CA LEU A 158 8.84 31.09 14.35
C LEU A 158 7.70 30.35 13.63
N LEU A 159 7.64 29.01 13.70
CA LEU A 159 6.53 28.22 13.17
C LEU A 159 5.23 28.50 13.93
N ARG A 160 5.29 28.55 15.27
CA ARG A 160 4.12 28.90 16.10
C ARG A 160 3.61 30.32 15.83
N MET A 161 4.48 31.21 15.33
CA MET A 161 4.13 32.56 14.90
C MET A 161 3.73 32.65 13.40
N GLU A 162 3.58 31.52 12.69
CA GLU A 162 3.24 31.43 11.26
C GLU A 162 4.23 32.12 10.31
N ARG A 163 5.48 32.35 10.74
CA ARG A 163 6.52 32.99 9.93
C ARG A 163 7.36 31.95 9.19
N TYR A 164 6.71 31.18 8.32
CA TYR A 164 7.31 30.01 7.67
C TYR A 164 8.60 30.30 6.91
N GLY A 165 8.65 31.40 6.14
CA GLY A 165 9.84 31.77 5.38
C GLY A 165 11.08 32.04 6.25
N GLN A 166 10.88 32.59 7.45
CA GLN A 166 11.99 32.82 8.38
C GLN A 166 12.38 31.56 9.14
N ALA A 167 11.39 30.76 9.54
CA ALA A 167 11.60 29.46 10.14
C ALA A 167 12.46 28.57 9.23
N ARG A 168 12.18 28.54 7.92
CA ARG A 168 12.93 27.76 6.93
C ARG A 168 14.42 28.11 6.90
N VAL A 169 14.75 29.41 6.93
CA VAL A 169 16.15 29.86 6.97
C VAL A 169 16.84 29.37 8.25
N LYS A 170 16.13 29.39 9.39
CA LYS A 170 16.69 28.93 10.67
C LYS A 170 16.88 27.42 10.72
N PHE A 171 15.92 26.65 10.24
CA PHE A 171 16.06 25.20 10.14
C PHE A 171 17.14 24.78 9.15
N LYS A 172 17.29 25.48 8.02
CA LYS A 172 18.40 25.25 7.08
C LYS A 172 19.76 25.48 7.76
N GLN A 173 19.88 26.51 8.60
CA GLN A 173 21.09 26.76 9.39
C GLN A 173 21.32 25.69 10.46
N ALA A 174 20.26 25.18 11.10
CA ALA A 174 20.36 24.08 12.06
C ALA A 174 20.85 22.79 11.38
N LEU A 175 20.19 22.39 10.29
CA LEU A 175 20.44 21.14 9.58
C LEU A 175 21.81 21.12 8.88
N GLN A 176 22.35 22.26 8.47
CA GLN A 176 23.73 22.37 7.98
C GLN A 176 24.80 22.03 9.03
N LEU A 177 24.49 22.24 10.31
CA LEU A 177 25.41 21.96 11.43
C LEU A 177 25.17 20.59 12.05
N TYR A 178 24.03 19.97 11.74
CA TYR A 178 23.62 18.70 12.29
C TYR A 178 24.37 17.54 11.63
N LYS A 179 24.96 16.66 12.45
CA LYS A 179 25.81 15.54 11.99
C LYS A 179 25.10 14.17 12.05
N GLY A 180 23.85 14.13 12.52
CA GLY A 180 23.05 12.91 12.65
C GLY A 180 21.98 12.78 11.56
N ASP A 181 21.08 11.81 11.74
CA ASP A 181 19.92 11.63 10.86
C ASP A 181 18.91 12.77 11.02
N SER A 182 18.64 13.51 9.94
CA SER A 182 17.72 14.65 9.91
C SER A 182 16.24 14.23 9.95
N ALA A 183 15.90 12.98 9.64
CA ALA A 183 14.52 12.51 9.59
C ALA A 183 13.69 12.75 10.87
N PRO A 184 14.15 12.41 12.10
CA PRO A 184 13.38 12.66 13.32
C PRO A 184 13.12 14.14 13.59
N VAL A 185 14.09 15.01 13.30
CA VAL A 185 13.96 16.47 13.46
C VAL A 185 12.91 17.02 12.51
N ILE A 186 12.89 16.54 11.26
CA ILE A 186 11.90 16.94 10.26
C ILE A 186 10.50 16.45 10.64
N LEU A 187 10.37 15.23 11.17
CA LEU A 187 9.08 14.73 11.69
C LEU A 187 8.57 15.57 12.86
N GLU A 188 9.45 16.02 13.76
CA GLU A 188 9.08 16.95 14.84
C GLU A 188 8.59 18.30 14.32
N ILE A 189 9.26 18.85 13.29
CA ILE A 189 8.83 20.07 12.59
C ILE A 189 7.43 19.88 11.99
N ILE A 190 7.18 18.76 11.31
CA ILE A 190 5.88 18.46 10.68
C ILE A 190 4.81 18.30 11.76
N ASN A 191 5.08 17.55 12.82
CA ASN A 191 4.16 17.39 13.95
C ASN A 191 3.84 18.73 14.62
N THR A 192 4.77 19.69 14.64
CA THR A 192 4.52 21.04 15.14
C THR A 192 3.58 21.83 14.23
N ILE A 193 3.70 21.67 12.90
CA ILE A 193 2.82 22.32 11.91
C ILE A 193 1.42 21.67 11.90
N GLU A 194 1.35 20.35 12.07
CA GLU A 194 0.10 19.56 12.15
C GLU A 194 -0.64 19.74 13.48
N GLY A 195 0.10 19.74 14.60
CA GLY A 195 -0.44 19.89 15.95
C GLY A 195 -0.71 21.33 16.35
N GLY A 196 -0.28 22.30 15.55
CA GLY A 196 -0.64 23.70 15.73
C GLY A 196 -2.14 23.86 15.51
N PRO A 197 -2.93 24.29 16.51
CA PRO A 197 -4.31 24.69 16.24
C PRO A 197 -4.29 25.76 15.15
N PRO A 198 -5.30 25.81 14.25
CA PRO A 198 -5.50 26.99 13.42
C PRO A 198 -5.91 28.11 14.38
N VAL A 199 -4.94 28.71 15.06
CA VAL A 199 -5.15 30.00 15.71
C VAL A 199 -5.46 30.89 14.54
N ASP A 200 -6.71 31.28 14.39
CA ASP A 200 -7.09 32.30 13.43
C ASP A 200 -6.42 33.60 13.91
N VAL A 201 -5.14 33.74 13.59
CA VAL A 201 -4.32 34.92 13.90
C VAL A 201 -4.99 36.14 13.28
N SER A 202 -5.77 35.96 12.22
CA SER A 202 -6.64 36.99 11.65
C SER A 202 -7.77 37.39 12.60
N ALA A 203 -8.48 36.44 13.21
CA ALA A 203 -9.50 36.72 14.23
C ALA A 203 -8.89 37.32 15.50
N VAL A 204 -7.75 36.83 15.97
CA VAL A 204 -7.06 37.37 17.15
C VAL A 204 -6.49 38.76 16.87
N ARG A 205 -5.90 38.99 15.70
CA ARG A 205 -5.39 40.31 15.29
C ARG A 205 -6.54 41.29 15.02
N SER A 206 -7.68 40.81 14.51
CA SER A 206 -8.91 41.59 14.38
C SER A 206 -9.48 41.97 15.74
N MET A 207 -9.48 41.05 16.72
CA MET A 207 -9.85 41.34 18.10
C MET A 207 -8.90 42.36 18.73
N TYR A 208 -7.59 42.20 18.55
CA TYR A 208 -6.59 43.14 19.09
C TYR A 208 -6.67 44.51 18.43
N GLU A 209 -6.95 44.58 17.13
CA GLU A 209 -7.11 45.82 16.39
C GLU A 209 -8.43 46.52 16.73
N HIS A 210 -9.51 45.76 16.98
CA HIS A 210 -10.74 46.29 17.56
C HIS A 210 -10.48 46.86 18.96
N LEU A 211 -9.78 46.11 19.83
CA LEU A 211 -9.44 46.53 21.19
C LEU A 211 -8.58 47.79 21.20
N ALA A 212 -7.57 47.86 20.31
CA ALA A 212 -6.69 49.01 20.14
C ALA A 212 -7.43 50.23 19.56
N ARG A 213 -8.43 50.04 18.69
CA ARG A 213 -9.30 51.12 18.18
C ARG A 213 -10.32 51.61 19.22
N SER A 214 -10.73 50.76 20.16
CA SER A 214 -11.61 51.13 21.28
C SER A 214 -10.86 51.67 22.51
N ALA A 215 -9.53 51.57 22.56
CA ALA A 215 -8.72 52.09 23.65
C ALA A 215 -8.78 53.63 23.84
N PRO A 216 -8.90 54.48 22.79
CA PRO A 216 -8.97 55.94 22.98
C PRO A 216 -10.26 56.41 23.66
N THR A 217 -11.34 55.62 23.66
CA THR A 217 -12.63 55.97 24.27
C THR A 217 -12.72 55.66 25.78
N ILE A 218 -11.66 55.11 26.38
CA ILE A 218 -11.66 54.65 27.78
C ILE A 218 -11.21 55.75 28.76
N LEU A 219 -10.53 56.80 28.27
CA LEU A 219 -9.86 57.75 29.16
C LEU A 219 -10.75 58.91 29.66
N ASP A 220 -11.92 59.17 29.08
CA ASP A 220 -12.68 60.40 29.39
C ASP A 220 -14.15 60.23 29.80
N ASP A 221 -14.72 59.02 29.80
CA ASP A 221 -16.10 58.84 30.28
C ASP A 221 -16.23 57.74 31.33
N SER A 222 -16.74 58.15 32.48
CA SER A 222 -16.99 57.35 33.67
C SER A 222 -17.72 56.03 33.34
N LEU A 223 -17.02 54.92 33.59
CA LEU A 223 -17.45 53.52 33.66
C LEU A 223 -18.97 53.32 33.75
N SER A 224 -19.67 53.37 32.62
CA SER A 224 -21.04 52.83 32.53
C SER A 224 -20.94 51.30 32.38
N ALA A 225 -21.83 50.57 33.06
CA ALA A 225 -21.90 49.12 32.96
C ALA A 225 -22.09 48.64 31.49
N ASP A 226 -22.68 49.49 30.65
CA ASP A 226 -22.90 49.25 29.23
C ASP A 226 -21.60 49.31 28.39
N SER A 227 -20.59 50.09 28.82
CA SER A 227 -19.25 50.09 28.21
C SER A 227 -18.54 48.74 28.41
N TYR A 228 -18.62 48.19 29.62
CA TYR A 228 -18.09 46.85 29.93
C TYR A 228 -18.84 45.74 29.19
N LEU A 229 -20.16 45.87 29.02
CA LEU A 229 -20.95 44.91 28.26
C LEU A 229 -20.66 44.97 26.76
N ASN A 230 -20.28 46.11 26.18
CA ASN A 230 -19.84 46.17 24.78
C ASN A 230 -18.47 45.52 24.53
N VAL A 231 -17.59 45.44 25.55
CA VAL A 231 -16.34 44.69 25.47
C VAL A 231 -16.58 43.17 25.55
N LEU A 232 -17.65 42.74 26.24
CA LEU A 232 -18.02 41.32 26.43
C LEU A 232 -19.06 40.81 25.41
N TYR A 233 -19.87 41.69 24.82
CA TYR A 233 -20.90 41.37 23.85
C TYR A 233 -20.30 41.37 22.45
N ILE A 234 -19.78 40.21 22.04
CA ILE A 234 -19.43 39.92 20.65
C ILE A 234 -20.72 39.51 19.93
N PRO A 235 -21.24 40.27 18.94
CA PRO A 235 -22.34 39.79 18.13
C PRO A 235 -21.90 38.52 17.40
N SER A 236 -22.54 37.39 17.69
CA SER A 236 -22.29 36.07 17.09
C SER A 236 -22.73 35.96 15.62
N THR A 237 -22.74 37.08 14.89
CA THR A 237 -23.09 37.18 13.47
C THR A 237 -21.93 37.78 12.70
N PHE A 238 -20.72 37.25 12.90
CA PHE A 238 -19.71 37.34 11.86
C PHE A 238 -20.05 36.27 10.82
N PRO A 239 -20.22 36.65 9.54
CA PRO A 239 -20.28 35.65 8.48
C PRO A 239 -18.95 34.89 8.56
N ARG A 240 -19.02 33.58 8.81
CA ARG A 240 -17.91 32.67 8.51
C ARG A 240 -17.36 33.10 7.16
N SER A 241 -16.07 33.41 7.11
CA SER A 241 -15.39 33.82 5.89
C SER A 241 -15.50 32.71 4.85
N GLU A 242 -16.56 32.73 4.05
CA GLU A 242 -16.64 32.09 2.74
C GLU A 242 -15.68 32.77 1.73
N ARG A 243 -14.85 33.72 2.17
CA ARG A 243 -13.98 34.50 1.29
C ARG A 243 -12.67 33.79 0.94
N SER A 244 -12.41 32.62 1.50
CA SER A 244 -11.38 31.70 0.99
C SER A 244 -11.95 30.58 0.09
N ARG A 245 -13.27 30.57 -0.16
CA ARG A 245 -13.96 29.56 -1.00
C ARG A 245 -14.41 30.08 -2.37
N ARG A 246 -14.19 31.35 -2.69
CA ARG A 246 -14.48 31.91 -4.02
C ARG A 246 -13.25 32.58 -4.59
N TYR A 247 -12.31 31.80 -5.11
CA TYR A 247 -11.41 32.21 -6.21
C TYR A 247 -10.66 30.99 -6.76
N GLN A 248 -11.40 29.98 -7.26
CA GLN A 248 -11.12 29.22 -8.49
C GLN A 248 -12.10 28.05 -8.65
N GLU A 249 -13.37 28.37 -8.88
CA GLU A 249 -14.24 27.55 -9.71
C GLU A 249 -14.62 28.39 -10.93
N SER A 250 -13.82 28.27 -11.98
CA SER A 250 -14.25 28.53 -13.36
C SER A 250 -13.25 27.89 -14.33
N ALA A 251 -13.41 26.59 -14.57
CA ALA A 251 -13.36 25.97 -15.90
C ALA A 251 -13.69 24.48 -15.78
N ASN A 252 -15.00 24.17 -15.88
CA ASN A 252 -15.58 22.97 -16.50
C ASN A 252 -14.82 21.63 -16.38
N ASN A 253 -15.44 20.66 -15.69
CA ASN A 253 -16.26 19.68 -16.40
C ASN A 253 -17.18 18.89 -15.45
N ASN A 254 -18.44 18.77 -15.88
CA ASN A 254 -19.52 18.02 -15.27
C ASN A 254 -19.21 16.51 -15.18
N SER A 255 -19.54 15.89 -14.05
CA SER A 255 -20.44 14.74 -14.04
C SER A 255 -21.00 14.48 -12.65
N THR A 256 -22.33 14.58 -12.56
CA THR A 256 -23.21 14.23 -11.45
C THR A 256 -23.29 12.70 -11.27
N TYR A 257 -23.57 12.27 -10.03
CA TYR A 257 -23.80 10.91 -9.51
C TYR A 257 -22.55 10.10 -9.10
N ASP A 258 -22.28 9.95 -7.80
CA ASP A 258 -22.77 8.81 -7.02
C ASP A 258 -22.49 8.98 -5.51
N SER A 259 -23.30 8.27 -4.74
CA SER A 259 -23.57 8.28 -3.32
C SER A 259 -22.49 7.63 -2.43
N GLY A 260 -22.34 8.17 -1.22
CA GLY A 260 -22.02 7.43 0.01
C GLY A 260 -20.74 6.60 0.04
N PHE A 261 -19.58 7.25 0.14
CA PHE A 261 -18.42 6.66 0.79
C PHE A 261 -17.89 7.61 1.87
N GLU A 262 -17.61 7.01 3.03
CA GLU A 262 -17.29 7.66 4.30
C GLU A 262 -16.16 8.69 4.22
N ASP A 263 -16.24 9.68 5.12
CA ASP A 263 -15.26 10.72 5.41
C ASP A 263 -13.82 10.19 5.44
N ALA A 264 -13.10 10.32 4.31
CA ALA A 264 -11.64 10.38 4.35
C ALA A 264 -11.24 11.61 5.17
N PRO A 265 -10.21 11.53 6.04
CA PRO A 265 -9.82 12.64 6.89
C PRO A 265 -9.42 13.83 6.02
N ARG A 266 -10.33 14.81 5.93
CA ARG A 266 -10.02 16.11 5.32
C ARG A 266 -8.89 16.70 6.14
N SER A 267 -7.77 16.96 5.48
CA SER A 267 -6.58 17.52 6.11
C SER A 267 -6.96 18.77 6.93
N ASN A 268 -6.55 18.79 8.19
CA ASN A 268 -6.70 19.95 9.08
C ASN A 268 -5.66 21.06 8.76
N LEU A 269 -4.89 20.90 7.69
CA LEU A 269 -3.81 21.78 7.24
C LEU A 269 -4.28 22.70 6.11
N ASP A 270 -3.98 24.00 6.23
CA ASP A 270 -4.16 24.95 5.14
C ASP A 270 -3.15 24.71 4.01
N SER A 271 -3.46 25.16 2.79
CA SER A 271 -2.61 25.02 1.59
C SER A 271 -1.16 25.50 1.82
N ILE A 272 -0.99 26.59 2.59
CA ILE A 272 0.33 27.16 2.92
C ILE A 272 1.11 26.23 3.87
N ARG A 273 0.46 25.73 4.93
CA ARG A 273 1.08 24.82 5.90
C ARG A 273 1.47 23.49 5.25
N TYR A 274 0.59 22.96 4.41
CA TYR A 274 0.85 21.76 3.62
C TYR A 274 2.05 21.93 2.68
N ALA A 275 2.12 23.04 1.94
CA ALA A 275 3.24 23.31 1.03
C ALA A 275 4.59 23.41 1.76
N GLU A 276 4.61 23.97 2.97
CA GLU A 276 5.81 24.02 3.81
C GLU A 276 6.24 22.61 4.26
N CYS A 277 5.32 21.78 4.76
CA CYS A 277 5.62 20.39 5.12
C CYS A 277 6.19 19.59 3.93
N VAL A 278 5.59 19.73 2.74
CA VAL A 278 6.08 19.10 1.51
C VAL A 278 7.48 19.59 1.17
N SER A 279 7.77 20.89 1.30
CA SER A 279 9.11 21.44 1.05
C SER A 279 10.17 20.83 1.99
N TYR A 280 9.88 20.68 3.28
CA TYR A 280 10.81 20.06 4.23
C TYR A 280 11.03 18.57 3.94
N LEU A 281 9.96 17.84 3.61
CA LEU A 281 10.03 16.42 3.28
C LEU A 281 10.80 16.18 1.97
N GLN A 282 10.58 17.00 0.93
CA GLN A 282 11.31 16.88 -0.34
C GLN A 282 12.81 17.14 -0.20
N GLU A 283 13.21 18.08 0.66
CA GLU A 283 14.62 18.44 0.86
C GLU A 283 15.37 17.47 1.76
N TYR A 284 14.76 17.01 2.86
CA TYR A 284 15.49 16.32 3.94
C TYR A 284 14.99 14.89 4.24
N ALA A 285 13.78 14.50 3.81
CA ALA A 285 13.14 13.26 4.23
C ALA A 285 12.15 12.69 3.19
N ARG A 286 12.63 12.45 1.96
CA ARG A 286 11.79 12.05 0.81
C ARG A 286 10.98 10.77 1.05
N GLN A 287 11.52 9.83 1.82
CA GLN A 287 10.85 8.55 2.14
C GLN A 287 9.55 8.72 2.96
N HIS A 288 9.44 9.77 3.76
CA HIS A 288 8.23 10.02 4.57
C HIS A 288 7.16 10.83 3.83
N LEU A 289 7.46 11.33 2.63
CA LEU A 289 6.53 12.16 1.85
C LEU A 289 5.31 11.36 1.39
N LEU A 290 5.49 10.13 0.92
CA LEU A 290 4.41 9.28 0.45
C LEU A 290 3.35 9.06 1.55
N GLY A 291 3.78 8.61 2.74
CA GLY A 291 2.89 8.41 3.87
C GLY A 291 2.20 9.70 4.34
N PHE A 292 2.90 10.84 4.30
CA PHE A 292 2.33 12.15 4.65
C PHE A 292 1.19 12.55 3.69
N MET A 293 1.40 12.43 2.38
CA MET A 293 0.39 12.83 1.38
C MET A 293 -0.88 11.98 1.47
N PHE A 294 -0.73 10.68 1.76
CA PHE A 294 -1.86 9.77 1.99
C PHE A 294 -2.66 10.11 3.24
N ARG A 295 -2.01 10.48 4.35
CA ARG A 295 -2.68 10.93 5.58
C ARG A 295 -3.52 12.19 5.38
N HIS A 296 -3.11 13.06 4.46
CA HIS A 296 -3.78 14.35 4.17
C HIS A 296 -4.75 14.30 2.99
N GLY A 297 -5.04 13.11 2.44
CA GLY A 297 -6.01 12.92 1.37
C GLY A 297 -5.55 13.37 -0.03
N ARG A 298 -4.24 13.60 -0.23
CA ARG A 298 -3.65 14.04 -1.50
C ARG A 298 -3.12 12.85 -2.31
N TYR A 299 -4.02 11.91 -2.58
CA TYR A 299 -3.69 10.63 -3.23
C TYR A 299 -3.19 10.79 -4.67
N THR A 300 -3.79 11.71 -5.44
CA THR A 300 -3.43 11.99 -6.84
C THR A 300 -1.97 12.45 -6.93
N ASP A 301 -1.62 13.49 -6.17
CA ASP A 301 -0.27 14.05 -6.16
C ASP A 301 0.77 13.01 -5.68
N ALA A 302 0.39 12.15 -4.73
CA ALA A 302 1.25 11.08 -4.23
C ALA A 302 1.54 10.04 -5.32
N CYS A 303 0.52 9.63 -6.08
CA CYS A 303 0.69 8.75 -7.23
C CYS A 303 1.54 9.42 -8.32
N MET A 304 1.39 10.72 -8.55
CA MET A 304 2.18 11.48 -9.53
C MET A 304 3.68 11.54 -9.20
N LEU A 305 4.10 11.32 -7.95
CA LEU A 305 5.53 11.19 -7.60
C LEU A 305 6.17 9.94 -8.23
N PHE A 306 5.42 8.84 -8.27
CA PHE A 306 5.85 7.57 -8.89
C PHE A 306 5.51 7.52 -10.40
N PHE A 307 4.51 8.29 -10.82
CA PHE A 307 4.01 8.31 -12.19
C PHE A 307 3.95 9.73 -12.77
N PRO A 308 5.07 10.48 -12.87
CA PRO A 308 5.04 11.81 -13.45
C PRO A 308 4.67 11.73 -14.94
N PRO A 309 3.94 12.74 -15.47
CA PRO A 309 3.23 12.62 -16.75
C PRO A 309 4.21 12.50 -17.91
N ASN A 310 5.38 13.14 -17.83
CA ASN A 310 6.36 13.24 -18.94
C ASN A 310 7.79 12.81 -18.53
N ALA A 311 7.97 12.18 -17.37
CA ALA A 311 9.30 11.83 -16.86
C ALA A 311 9.34 10.42 -16.28
N VAL A 312 10.53 9.86 -16.15
CA VAL A 312 10.79 8.68 -15.30
C VAL A 312 11.16 9.22 -13.91
N PRO A 313 10.62 8.65 -12.81
CA PRO A 313 11.03 9.02 -11.46
C PRO A 313 12.55 8.89 -11.31
N SER A 314 13.16 9.83 -10.58
CA SER A 314 14.59 9.78 -10.31
C SER A 314 14.93 8.52 -9.50
N PRO A 315 15.96 7.74 -9.89
CA PRO A 315 16.43 6.62 -9.08
C PRO A 315 16.95 7.14 -7.73
N PRO A 316 16.94 6.29 -6.68
CA PRO A 316 17.34 6.68 -5.34
C PRO A 316 18.72 7.35 -5.38
N GLN A 317 18.79 8.63 -5.01
CA GLN A 317 20.07 9.31 -4.91
C GLN A 317 20.90 8.63 -3.80
N PRO A 318 22.17 8.25 -4.04
CA PRO A 318 23.02 7.80 -2.97
C PRO A 318 23.21 8.96 -1.99
N SER A 319 22.57 8.86 -0.83
CA SER A 319 22.79 9.78 0.28
C SER A 319 24.28 9.82 0.59
N ALA A 320 24.89 11.00 0.48
CA ALA A 320 26.34 11.23 0.65
C ALA A 320 26.85 11.02 2.09
N ILE A 321 26.13 10.30 2.93
CA ILE A 321 26.51 10.00 4.31
C ILE A 321 26.27 8.51 4.53
N GLY A 322 27.37 7.76 4.46
CA GLY A 322 27.36 6.32 4.68
C GLY A 322 27.01 5.98 6.12
N VAL A 323 26.06 5.07 6.28
CA VAL A 323 26.00 4.18 7.45
C VAL A 323 26.10 2.77 6.90
N GLY A 324 27.31 2.23 6.96
CA GLY A 324 27.53 0.80 6.78
C GLY A 324 26.92 0.08 7.96
N THR A 325 25.77 -0.56 7.76
CA THR A 325 25.40 -1.72 8.56
C THR A 325 25.83 -2.95 7.78
N SER A 326 26.83 -3.64 8.32
CA SER A 326 27.35 -4.89 7.79
C SER A 326 26.34 -6.02 8.01
N SER A 327 25.51 -6.32 7.02
CA SER A 327 24.92 -7.65 6.87
C SER A 327 24.46 -7.95 5.44
N SER A 328 25.01 -9.05 4.91
CA SER A 328 24.54 -9.89 3.79
C SER A 328 24.43 -9.28 2.38
N SER A 329 25.45 -9.59 1.56
CA SER A 329 25.44 -9.71 0.08
C SER A 329 25.02 -8.48 -0.74
N PRO A 330 25.61 -8.24 -1.93
CA PRO A 330 25.13 -7.18 -2.81
C PRO A 330 23.76 -7.58 -3.39
N GLN A 331 22.68 -7.27 -2.65
CA GLN A 331 21.33 -7.34 -3.19
C GLN A 331 21.23 -6.30 -4.30
N ARG A 332 20.86 -6.76 -5.51
CA ARG A 332 20.61 -5.89 -6.67
C ARG A 332 19.62 -4.81 -6.23
N LEU A 333 20.01 -3.55 -6.33
CA LEU A 333 19.10 -2.41 -6.18
C LEU A 333 17.89 -2.64 -7.10
N ASP A 334 16.70 -2.55 -6.53
CA ASP A 334 15.45 -2.81 -7.24
C ASP A 334 15.27 -1.75 -8.35
N PRO A 335 15.16 -2.14 -9.63
CA PRO A 335 15.10 -1.19 -10.74
C PRO A 335 13.88 -0.25 -10.75
N LEU A 336 12.92 -0.44 -9.82
CA LEU A 336 11.72 0.39 -9.65
C LEU A 336 11.67 1.14 -8.31
N ALA A 337 12.72 1.06 -7.47
CA ALA A 337 12.77 1.86 -6.25
C ALA A 337 12.90 3.35 -6.61
N THR A 338 12.12 4.20 -5.96
CA THR A 338 12.19 5.66 -6.11
C THR A 338 12.74 6.29 -4.83
N ASP A 339 13.14 7.57 -4.89
CA ASP A 339 13.49 8.39 -3.72
C ASP A 339 12.38 8.41 -2.63
N TYR A 340 11.14 8.05 -2.99
CA TYR A 340 9.93 8.14 -2.15
C TYR A 340 9.47 6.80 -1.58
N GLY A 341 10.13 5.68 -1.94
CA GLY A 341 9.76 4.33 -1.52
C GLY A 341 9.62 3.35 -2.69
N THR A 342 9.11 2.17 -2.39
CA THR A 342 8.82 1.13 -3.39
C THR A 342 7.39 1.24 -3.91
N ILE A 343 7.13 0.65 -5.08
CA ILE A 343 5.78 0.55 -5.63
C ILE A 343 4.87 -0.29 -4.71
N ASP A 344 5.45 -1.25 -3.99
CA ASP A 344 4.70 -2.09 -3.06
C ASP A 344 4.19 -1.25 -1.88
N ASP A 345 4.99 -0.32 -1.34
CA ASP A 345 4.58 0.64 -0.30
C ASP A 345 3.44 1.55 -0.78
N LEU A 346 3.49 1.99 -2.04
CA LEU A 346 2.41 2.77 -2.67
C LEU A 346 1.13 1.94 -2.75
N CYS A 347 1.22 0.65 -3.10
CA CYS A 347 0.08 -0.25 -3.15
C CYS A 347 -0.50 -0.54 -1.76
N ASP A 348 0.33 -0.78 -0.74
CA ASP A 348 -0.08 -0.94 0.65
C ASP A 348 -0.88 0.27 1.15
N LEU A 349 -0.36 1.48 0.93
CA LEU A 349 -1.04 2.73 1.29
C LEU A 349 -2.31 2.97 0.47
N SER A 350 -2.30 2.63 -0.82
CA SER A 350 -3.47 2.75 -1.69
C SER A 350 -4.62 1.82 -1.26
N VAL A 351 -4.31 0.60 -0.83
CA VAL A 351 -5.31 -0.32 -0.28
C VAL A 351 -5.77 0.14 1.10
N GLY A 352 -4.84 0.54 1.98
CA GLY A 352 -5.17 0.97 3.34
C GLY A 352 -6.07 2.21 3.42
N TYR A 353 -5.92 3.15 2.49
CA TYR A 353 -6.74 4.37 2.41
C TYR A 353 -7.86 4.30 1.35
N GLY A 354 -8.03 3.17 0.65
CA GLY A 354 -9.05 3.02 -0.40
C GLY A 354 -8.80 3.86 -1.67
N ALA A 355 -7.57 4.35 -1.88
CA ALA A 355 -7.21 5.23 -3.00
C ALA A 355 -6.81 4.47 -4.29
N MET A 356 -7.21 3.21 -4.42
CA MET A 356 -6.82 2.36 -5.55
C MET A 356 -7.41 2.85 -6.88
N SER A 357 -8.62 3.41 -6.87
CA SER A 357 -9.23 4.07 -8.03
C SER A 357 -8.44 5.29 -8.50
N VAL A 358 -7.82 6.03 -7.58
CA VAL A 358 -6.98 7.18 -7.92
C VAL A 358 -5.71 6.74 -8.64
N LEU A 359 -5.09 5.63 -8.21
CA LEU A 359 -3.94 5.07 -8.92
C LEU A 359 -4.33 4.54 -10.30
N GLU A 360 -5.52 3.94 -10.43
CA GLU A 360 -6.11 3.52 -11.71
C GLU A 360 -6.23 4.71 -12.70
N GLU A 361 -6.80 5.82 -12.24
CA GLU A 361 -6.97 7.05 -13.03
C GLU A 361 -5.63 7.64 -13.46
N VAL A 362 -4.66 7.75 -12.55
CA VAL A 362 -3.33 8.31 -12.83
C VAL A 362 -2.59 7.49 -13.88
N ILE A 363 -2.63 6.16 -13.78
CA ILE A 363 -1.98 5.29 -14.76
C ILE A 363 -2.71 5.33 -16.09
N SER A 364 -4.04 5.37 -16.09
CA SER A 364 -4.85 5.50 -17.31
C SER A 364 -4.56 6.81 -18.05
N ALA A 365 -4.49 7.93 -17.33
CA ALA A 365 -4.13 9.23 -17.88
C ALA A 365 -2.72 9.23 -18.49
N ARG A 366 -1.75 8.60 -17.80
CA ARG A 366 -0.37 8.46 -18.30
C ARG A 366 -0.32 7.62 -19.59
N MET A 367 -1.07 6.53 -19.66
CA MET A 367 -1.14 5.67 -20.84
C MET A 367 -1.86 6.35 -22.02
N ALA A 368 -2.86 7.19 -21.76
CA ALA A 368 -3.54 7.97 -22.80
C ALA A 368 -2.64 9.06 -23.41
N SER A 369 -1.78 9.68 -22.60
CA SER A 369 -0.75 10.65 -23.03
C SER A 369 0.40 10.02 -23.83
N GLY A 370 0.59 8.70 -23.70
CA GLY A 370 1.70 7.95 -24.31
C GLY A 370 1.78 7.94 -25.85
N LYS A 371 0.81 8.51 -26.57
CA LYS A 371 0.87 8.66 -28.04
C LYS A 371 1.95 9.66 -28.51
N GLN A 372 2.53 10.46 -27.63
CA GLN A 372 3.55 11.48 -27.96
C GLN A 372 4.84 11.39 -27.11
N GLN A 373 5.02 10.34 -26.29
CA GLN A 373 6.09 10.28 -25.29
C GLN A 373 7.18 9.24 -25.54
N GLU A 374 8.35 9.52 -24.92
CA GLU A 374 9.61 8.80 -25.02
C GLU A 374 9.48 7.32 -24.63
N LEU A 375 10.17 6.43 -25.37
CA LEU A 375 10.10 4.97 -25.24
C LEU A 375 10.37 4.49 -23.79
N ALA A 376 11.20 5.22 -23.05
CA ALA A 376 11.57 4.93 -21.66
C ALA A 376 10.41 5.10 -20.66
N VAL A 377 9.53 6.09 -20.85
CA VAL A 377 8.37 6.34 -19.97
C VAL A 377 7.34 5.22 -20.13
N ASN A 378 7.13 4.76 -21.36
CA ASN A 378 6.25 3.64 -21.66
C ASN A 378 6.79 2.32 -21.09
N GLN A 379 8.10 2.08 -21.17
CA GLN A 379 8.74 0.92 -20.55
C GLN A 379 8.61 0.95 -19.01
N HIS A 380 8.90 2.09 -18.37
CA HIS A 380 8.73 2.23 -16.92
C HIS A 380 7.30 1.97 -16.47
N THR A 381 6.31 2.54 -17.18
CA THR A 381 4.89 2.35 -16.86
C THR A 381 4.46 0.89 -17.03
N ALA A 382 4.96 0.21 -18.06
CA ALA A 382 4.67 -1.21 -18.28
C ALA A 382 5.27 -2.13 -17.20
N VAL A 383 6.52 -1.88 -16.77
CA VAL A 383 7.16 -2.67 -15.70
C VAL A 383 6.49 -2.39 -14.35
N SER A 384 6.14 -1.13 -14.07
CA SER A 384 5.39 -0.74 -12.86
C SER A 384 4.02 -1.39 -12.80
N LEU A 385 3.27 -1.37 -13.91
CA LEU A 385 1.97 -2.05 -14.02
C LEU A 385 2.08 -3.56 -13.79
N ALA A 386 3.12 -4.21 -14.32
CA ALA A 386 3.35 -5.63 -14.08
C ALA A 386 3.60 -5.93 -12.59
N ARG A 387 4.31 -5.05 -11.89
CA ARG A 387 4.54 -5.19 -10.44
C ARG A 387 3.27 -4.97 -9.62
N ILE A 388 2.48 -3.95 -9.95
CA ILE A 388 1.17 -3.70 -9.31
C ILE A 388 0.26 -4.92 -9.49
N CYS A 389 0.20 -5.50 -10.70
CA CYS A 389 -0.57 -6.73 -10.94
C CYS A 389 -0.04 -7.90 -10.08
N SER A 390 1.27 -8.10 -10.01
CA SER A 390 1.87 -9.15 -9.17
C SER A 390 1.58 -8.94 -7.68
N TYR A 391 1.57 -7.70 -7.22
CA TYR A 391 1.18 -7.34 -5.85
C TYR A 391 -0.28 -7.71 -5.60
N CYS A 392 -1.21 -7.29 -6.46
CA CYS A 392 -2.63 -7.63 -6.31
C CYS A 392 -2.89 -9.14 -6.35
N GLU A 393 -2.13 -9.90 -7.15
CA GLU A 393 -2.18 -11.37 -7.17
C GLU A 393 -1.71 -11.99 -5.83
N MET A 394 -0.60 -11.50 -5.26
CA MET A 394 -0.08 -12.00 -3.98
C MET A 394 -1.04 -11.72 -2.81
N HIS A 395 -1.63 -10.52 -2.79
CA HIS A 395 -2.54 -10.08 -1.72
C HIS A 395 -4.00 -10.50 -1.95
N ARG A 396 -4.31 -11.21 -3.05
CA ARG A 396 -5.66 -11.70 -3.42
C ARG A 396 -6.70 -10.59 -3.61
N HIS A 397 -6.28 -9.41 -4.02
CA HIS A 397 -7.17 -8.31 -4.37
C HIS A 397 -7.63 -8.41 -5.84
N PHE A 398 -8.46 -9.40 -6.13
CA PHE A 398 -8.86 -9.74 -7.51
C PHE A 398 -9.64 -8.63 -8.23
N TYR A 399 -10.39 -7.79 -7.51
CA TYR A 399 -11.14 -6.69 -8.12
C TYR A 399 -10.19 -5.61 -8.68
N TYR A 400 -9.23 -5.17 -7.87
CA TYR A 400 -8.22 -4.21 -8.30
C TYR A 400 -7.30 -4.81 -9.38
N LEU A 401 -6.93 -6.09 -9.24
CA LEU A 401 -6.19 -6.80 -10.27
C LEU A 401 -6.91 -6.75 -11.62
N TYR A 402 -8.22 -7.01 -11.64
CA TYR A 402 -9.02 -6.93 -12.87
C TYR A 402 -8.94 -5.55 -13.52
N GLN A 403 -9.10 -4.46 -12.76
CA GLN A 403 -8.99 -3.09 -13.27
C GLN A 403 -7.62 -2.81 -13.90
N PHE A 404 -6.53 -3.19 -13.22
CA PHE A 404 -5.18 -2.99 -13.76
C PHE A 404 -4.87 -3.87 -14.98
N LEU A 405 -5.43 -5.09 -15.05
CA LEU A 405 -5.28 -5.94 -16.23
C LEU A 405 -6.01 -5.38 -17.45
N VAL A 406 -7.18 -4.76 -17.26
CA VAL A 406 -7.91 -4.05 -18.33
C VAL A 406 -7.08 -2.88 -18.85
N ILE A 407 -6.47 -2.08 -17.96
CA ILE A 407 -5.57 -0.97 -18.35
C ILE A 407 -4.35 -1.48 -19.13
N LYS A 408 -3.75 -2.58 -18.66
CA LYS A 408 -2.61 -3.23 -19.33
C LYS A 408 -2.99 -3.80 -20.71
N LYS A 409 -4.28 -3.96 -21.02
CA LYS A 409 -4.82 -4.64 -22.22
C LYS A 409 -4.40 -6.11 -22.33
N ASP A 410 -4.17 -6.77 -21.20
CA ASP A 410 -3.94 -8.23 -21.18
C ASP A 410 -5.29 -8.95 -21.06
N HIS A 411 -6.02 -8.98 -22.18
CA HIS A 411 -7.39 -9.51 -22.23
C HIS A 411 -7.47 -10.98 -21.74
N VAL A 412 -6.45 -11.80 -22.00
CA VAL A 412 -6.45 -13.21 -21.55
C VAL A 412 -6.32 -13.31 -20.03
N ALA A 413 -5.40 -12.54 -19.43
CA ALA A 413 -5.25 -12.50 -17.99
C ALA A 413 -6.49 -11.88 -17.31
N ALA A 414 -7.08 -10.83 -17.90
CA ALA A 414 -8.33 -10.23 -17.42
C ALA A 414 -9.48 -11.24 -17.41
N GLY A 415 -9.63 -12.03 -18.49
CA GLY A 415 -10.63 -13.10 -18.56
C GLY A 415 -10.44 -14.20 -17.51
N LEU A 416 -9.20 -14.60 -17.24
CA LEU A 416 -8.88 -15.56 -16.16
C LEU A 416 -9.14 -14.98 -14.76
N CYS A 417 -8.84 -13.71 -14.55
CA CYS A 417 -9.15 -12.99 -13.30
C CYS A 417 -10.66 -12.91 -13.05
N CYS A 418 -11.46 -12.64 -14.09
CA CYS A 418 -12.92 -12.68 -14.00
C CYS A 418 -13.46 -14.06 -13.58
N ILE A 419 -12.83 -15.15 -14.02
CA ILE A 419 -13.19 -16.51 -13.56
C ILE A 419 -12.89 -16.67 -12.06
N GLN A 420 -11.77 -16.12 -11.57
CA GLN A 420 -11.45 -16.12 -10.14
C GLN A 420 -12.42 -15.26 -9.33
N LEU A 421 -12.82 -14.09 -9.85
CA LEU A 421 -13.87 -13.25 -9.25
C LEU A 421 -15.21 -13.98 -9.20
N PHE A 422 -15.59 -14.70 -10.25
CA PHE A 422 -16.76 -15.57 -10.25
C PHE A 422 -16.70 -16.62 -9.12
N MET A 423 -15.55 -17.26 -8.88
CA MET A 423 -15.42 -18.23 -7.78
C MET A 423 -15.64 -17.61 -6.39
N ASN A 424 -15.41 -16.30 -6.24
CA ASN A 424 -15.57 -15.56 -4.99
C ASN A 424 -16.90 -14.76 -4.93
N SER A 425 -17.75 -14.86 -5.95
CA SER A 425 -19.00 -14.12 -6.03
C SER A 425 -20.00 -14.57 -4.96
N SER A 426 -20.69 -13.59 -4.36
CA SER A 426 -21.67 -13.81 -3.31
C SER A 426 -23.08 -14.01 -3.89
N SER A 427 -23.39 -13.32 -4.99
CA SER A 427 -24.68 -13.33 -5.65
C SER A 427 -24.62 -13.93 -7.06
N GLN A 428 -25.77 -14.44 -7.52
CA GLN A 428 -25.90 -14.99 -8.88
C GLN A 428 -25.75 -13.90 -9.95
N GLU A 429 -26.22 -12.68 -9.70
CA GLU A 429 -26.11 -11.57 -10.65
C GLU A 429 -24.65 -11.10 -10.82
N GLU A 430 -23.89 -10.98 -9.73
CA GLU A 430 -22.45 -10.69 -9.79
C GLU A 430 -21.70 -11.81 -10.51
N ALA A 431 -22.04 -13.07 -10.23
CA ALA A 431 -21.46 -14.23 -10.89
C ALA A 431 -21.64 -14.18 -12.40
N VAL A 432 -22.86 -13.89 -12.87
CA VAL A 432 -23.17 -13.75 -14.30
C VAL A 432 -22.43 -12.56 -14.91
N LYS A 433 -22.43 -11.39 -14.26
CA LYS A 433 -21.71 -10.20 -14.74
C LYS A 433 -20.20 -10.47 -14.89
N HIS A 434 -19.58 -11.14 -13.92
CA HIS A 434 -18.16 -11.50 -14.03
C HIS A 434 -17.90 -12.50 -15.17
N LEU A 435 -18.79 -13.46 -15.41
CA LEU A 435 -18.68 -14.38 -16.55
C LEU A 435 -18.92 -13.68 -17.90
N GLU A 436 -19.81 -12.69 -17.97
CA GLU A 436 -20.01 -11.85 -19.15
C GLU A 436 -18.75 -11.04 -19.47
N HIS A 437 -18.14 -10.41 -18.47
CA HIS A 437 -16.85 -9.74 -18.61
C HIS A 437 -15.76 -10.73 -19.06
N ALA A 438 -15.70 -11.93 -18.48
CA ALA A 438 -14.73 -12.95 -18.89
C ALA A 438 -14.86 -13.30 -20.38
N LYS A 439 -16.09 -13.52 -20.85
CA LYS A 439 -16.38 -13.83 -22.25
C LYS A 439 -15.97 -12.68 -23.17
N MET A 440 -16.37 -11.45 -22.85
CA MET A 440 -16.01 -10.26 -23.61
C MET A 440 -14.49 -10.15 -23.78
N HIS A 441 -13.73 -10.34 -22.71
CA HIS A 441 -12.26 -10.31 -22.75
C HIS A 441 -11.66 -11.45 -23.57
N PHE A 442 -12.20 -12.67 -23.50
CA PHE A 442 -11.71 -13.75 -24.38
C PHE A 442 -12.00 -13.48 -25.86
N ASP A 443 -13.17 -12.93 -26.18
CA ASP A 443 -13.57 -12.58 -27.55
C ASP A 443 -12.75 -11.39 -28.10
N GLU A 444 -12.44 -10.40 -27.25
CA GLU A 444 -11.52 -9.30 -27.57
C GLU A 444 -10.08 -9.81 -27.74
N GLY A 445 -9.62 -10.72 -26.87
CA GLY A 445 -8.32 -11.37 -26.98
C GLY A 445 -8.18 -12.19 -28.26
N LEU A 446 -9.24 -12.90 -28.68
CA LEU A 446 -9.32 -13.56 -29.98
C LEU A 446 -9.29 -12.55 -31.12
N SER A 447 -10.08 -11.49 -31.05
CA SER A 447 -10.15 -10.44 -32.08
C SER A 447 -8.80 -9.72 -32.25
N ALA A 448 -8.07 -9.47 -31.16
CA ALA A 448 -6.74 -8.85 -31.18
C ALA A 448 -5.71 -9.77 -31.87
N ARG A 449 -5.80 -11.09 -31.68
CA ARG A 449 -4.93 -12.07 -32.33
C ARG A 449 -5.24 -12.21 -33.83
N HIS A 450 -6.52 -12.24 -34.21
CA HIS A 450 -6.92 -12.26 -35.62
C HIS A 450 -6.49 -10.98 -36.37
N LYS A 451 -6.53 -9.81 -35.71
CA LYS A 451 -6.05 -8.54 -36.29
C LYS A 451 -4.51 -8.44 -36.38
N GLY A 452 -3.77 -9.18 -35.55
CA GLY A 452 -2.30 -9.23 -35.55
C GLY A 452 -1.69 -10.30 -36.48
N GLY A 453 -2.51 -11.07 -37.18
CA GLY A 453 -2.12 -12.26 -37.94
C GLY A 453 -1.22 -12.05 -39.17
N ASP A 454 -0.96 -10.80 -39.60
CA ASP A 454 -0.21 -10.51 -40.83
C ASP A 454 1.16 -9.82 -40.65
N SER A 455 1.68 -9.67 -39.42
CA SER A 455 3.06 -9.17 -39.24
C SER A 455 3.97 -10.23 -38.63
N THR A 456 4.68 -10.92 -39.52
CA THR A 456 6.03 -11.48 -39.37
C THR A 456 6.47 -11.97 -37.98
N LYS A 457 6.62 -13.30 -37.88
CA LYS A 457 7.40 -14.00 -36.85
C LYS A 457 8.72 -13.29 -36.54
N LEU A 458 8.78 -12.56 -35.43
CA LEU A 458 10.04 -12.16 -34.79
C LEU A 458 10.21 -13.01 -33.53
N VAL A 459 10.98 -14.08 -33.70
CA VAL A 459 11.47 -14.92 -32.62
C VAL A 459 12.44 -14.08 -31.79
N THR A 460 12.07 -13.72 -30.56
CA THR A 460 13.03 -13.31 -29.53
C THR A 460 13.24 -14.48 -28.56
N LYS A 461 14.47 -15.00 -28.58
CA LYS A 461 14.96 -16.05 -27.69
C LYS A 461 14.95 -15.56 -26.24
N GLY A 462 14.27 -16.32 -25.39
CA GLY A 462 14.74 -16.74 -24.06
C GLY A 462 14.81 -15.70 -22.95
N VAL A 463 13.74 -15.59 -22.15
CA VAL A 463 13.82 -15.34 -20.69
C VAL A 463 12.75 -16.21 -20.00
N ARG A 464 13.14 -16.88 -18.92
CA ARG A 464 12.34 -17.81 -18.11
C ARG A 464 11.26 -17.03 -17.34
N GLY A 465 10.01 -17.16 -17.77
CA GLY A 465 8.84 -16.56 -17.10
C GLY A 465 7.67 -16.31 -18.05
N LYS A 466 7.20 -17.32 -18.77
CA LYS A 466 6.08 -17.19 -19.73
C LYS A 466 4.76 -16.96 -19.00
N SER A 467 4.09 -15.83 -19.26
CA SER A 467 2.78 -15.48 -18.71
C SER A 467 1.72 -16.51 -19.16
N ALA A 468 0.64 -16.68 -18.38
CA ALA A 468 -0.47 -17.58 -18.75
C ALA A 468 -1.09 -17.19 -20.11
N SER A 469 -1.02 -15.91 -20.46
CA SER A 469 -1.46 -15.32 -21.73
C SER A 469 -0.71 -15.88 -22.95
N GLU A 470 0.60 -16.14 -22.84
CA GLU A 470 1.42 -16.73 -23.93
C GLU A 470 1.27 -18.26 -24.06
N LYS A 471 0.80 -18.95 -23.02
CA LYS A 471 0.66 -20.42 -23.02
C LYS A 471 -0.64 -20.90 -23.65
N LEU A 472 -1.65 -20.03 -23.77
CA LEU A 472 -2.96 -20.36 -24.32
C LEU A 472 -2.96 -20.15 -25.84
N THR A 473 -3.12 -21.24 -26.58
CA THR A 473 -3.30 -21.23 -28.05
C THR A 473 -4.67 -20.62 -28.41
N GLU A 474 -4.81 -20.15 -29.65
CA GLU A 474 -6.08 -19.63 -30.18
C GLU A 474 -7.23 -20.64 -30.06
N GLU A 475 -6.97 -21.92 -30.36
CA GLU A 475 -7.90 -23.02 -30.11
C GLU A 475 -8.25 -23.20 -28.63
N GLY A 476 -7.28 -22.97 -27.74
CA GLY A 476 -7.50 -22.96 -26.30
C GLY A 476 -8.45 -21.85 -25.88
N LEU A 477 -8.27 -20.63 -26.40
CA LEU A 477 -9.15 -19.49 -26.12
C LEU A 477 -10.58 -19.73 -26.60
N VAL A 478 -10.78 -20.29 -27.79
CA VAL A 478 -12.13 -20.63 -28.29
C VAL A 478 -12.80 -21.62 -27.34
N LYS A 479 -12.10 -22.68 -26.93
CA LYS A 479 -12.60 -23.64 -25.94
C LYS A 479 -12.88 -22.99 -24.58
N PHE A 480 -12.11 -21.99 -24.16
CA PHE A 480 -12.40 -21.25 -22.92
C PHE A 480 -13.64 -20.36 -23.08
N SER A 481 -13.83 -19.67 -24.20
CA SER A 481 -15.03 -18.86 -24.47
C SER A 481 -16.30 -19.72 -24.52
N THR A 482 -16.24 -20.91 -25.13
CA THR A 482 -17.36 -21.87 -25.10
C THR A 482 -17.64 -22.37 -23.68
N ARG A 483 -16.61 -22.73 -22.92
CA ARG A 483 -16.74 -23.15 -21.51
C ARG A 483 -17.31 -22.06 -20.60
N VAL A 484 -16.94 -20.79 -20.80
CA VAL A 484 -17.53 -19.65 -20.07
C VAL A 484 -19.00 -19.48 -20.42
N SER A 485 -19.36 -19.61 -21.70
CA SER A 485 -20.76 -19.52 -22.14
C SER A 485 -21.60 -20.64 -21.52
N ILE A 486 -21.09 -21.88 -21.51
CA ILE A 486 -21.74 -23.01 -20.85
C ILE A 486 -21.87 -22.76 -19.35
N GLN A 487 -20.80 -22.30 -18.69
CA GLN A 487 -20.83 -21.98 -17.26
C GLN A 487 -21.90 -20.92 -16.93
N MET A 488 -22.05 -19.91 -17.78
CA MET A 488 -23.07 -18.87 -17.60
C MET A 488 -24.48 -19.45 -17.67
N GLU A 489 -24.76 -20.31 -18.65
CA GLU A 489 -26.06 -20.97 -18.78
C GLU A 489 -26.32 -21.93 -17.61
N VAL A 490 -25.29 -22.62 -17.10
CA VAL A 490 -25.38 -23.42 -15.88
C VAL A 490 -25.76 -22.54 -14.69
N VAL A 491 -25.08 -21.41 -14.48
CA VAL A 491 -25.41 -20.50 -13.36
C VAL A 491 -26.84 -19.96 -13.47
N LYS A 492 -27.33 -19.66 -14.68
CA LYS A 492 -28.74 -19.23 -14.90
C LYS A 492 -29.75 -20.35 -14.65
N ALA A 493 -29.41 -21.61 -14.98
CA ALA A 493 -30.31 -22.75 -14.80
C ALA A 493 -30.47 -23.16 -13.32
N TYR A 494 -29.52 -22.80 -12.46
CA TYR A 494 -29.57 -23.03 -11.02
C TYR A 494 -30.14 -21.82 -10.29
N ASN A 495 -31.47 -21.84 -10.03
CA ASN A 495 -32.15 -20.84 -9.19
C ASN A 495 -32.01 -21.12 -7.67
N ASP A 496 -30.80 -21.46 -7.21
CA ASP A 496 -30.54 -21.63 -5.76
C ASP A 496 -29.78 -20.41 -5.24
N SER A 497 -30.50 -19.51 -4.57
CA SER A 497 -29.97 -18.33 -3.89
C SER A 497 -29.11 -18.66 -2.67
N ASP A 498 -29.22 -19.88 -2.13
CA ASP A 498 -28.66 -20.27 -0.82
C ASP A 498 -27.28 -20.94 -0.87
N ARG A 499 -26.75 -21.27 -2.07
CA ARG A 499 -25.47 -21.96 -2.20
C ARG A 499 -24.38 -21.06 -2.80
N PRO A 500 -23.14 -21.14 -2.29
CA PRO A 500 -22.00 -20.46 -2.91
C PRO A 500 -21.86 -20.87 -4.38
N GLN A 501 -21.76 -19.88 -5.27
CA GLN A 501 -21.75 -20.08 -6.73
C GLN A 501 -20.56 -20.94 -7.21
N TRP A 502 -19.47 -21.00 -6.43
CA TRP A 502 -18.32 -21.89 -6.70
C TRP A 502 -18.68 -23.37 -6.77
N LYS A 503 -19.77 -23.80 -6.10
CA LYS A 503 -20.25 -25.19 -6.16
C LYS A 503 -20.86 -25.54 -7.52
N HIS A 504 -21.30 -24.54 -8.27
CA HIS A 504 -21.81 -24.70 -9.63
C HIS A 504 -20.70 -24.49 -10.69
N SER A 505 -19.46 -24.26 -10.27
CA SER A 505 -18.32 -24.07 -11.18
C SER A 505 -17.89 -25.37 -11.84
N LEU A 506 -17.83 -25.35 -13.17
CA LEU A 506 -17.21 -26.37 -14.03
C LEU A 506 -15.70 -26.13 -14.20
N PHE A 507 -15.17 -24.99 -13.75
CA PHE A 507 -13.76 -24.65 -13.85
C PHE A 507 -12.92 -25.36 -12.79
N GLY A 508 -11.74 -25.84 -13.20
CA GLY A 508 -10.79 -26.56 -12.34
C GLY A 508 -9.91 -27.50 -13.15
N ASN A 509 -8.93 -28.11 -12.47
CA ASN A 509 -8.02 -29.07 -13.10
C ASN A 509 -8.81 -30.33 -13.51
N PRO A 510 -8.76 -30.79 -14.78
CA PRO A 510 -9.43 -32.02 -15.19
C PRO A 510 -8.96 -33.27 -14.44
N ASN A 511 -7.72 -33.28 -13.92
CA ASN A 511 -7.17 -34.41 -13.17
C ASN A 511 -7.50 -34.37 -11.67
N ASP A 512 -8.17 -33.33 -11.20
CA ASP A 512 -8.56 -33.20 -9.80
C ASP A 512 -9.89 -33.95 -9.54
N PRO A 513 -9.90 -34.95 -8.63
CA PRO A 513 -11.09 -35.74 -8.37
C PRO A 513 -12.25 -34.93 -7.81
N GLU A 514 -11.99 -33.84 -7.07
CA GLU A 514 -13.06 -32.98 -6.55
C GLU A 514 -13.73 -32.16 -7.66
N THR A 515 -12.94 -31.63 -8.60
CA THR A 515 -13.47 -30.96 -9.80
C THR A 515 -14.29 -31.92 -10.64
N PHE A 516 -13.80 -33.14 -10.86
CA PHE A 516 -14.56 -34.16 -11.59
C PHE A 516 -15.90 -34.47 -10.90
N ARG A 517 -15.87 -34.71 -9.58
CA ARG A 517 -17.08 -34.99 -8.80
C ARG A 517 -18.08 -33.83 -8.85
N ARG A 518 -17.61 -32.58 -8.76
CA ARG A 518 -18.47 -31.39 -8.89
C ARG A 518 -19.16 -31.33 -10.25
N ARG A 519 -18.41 -31.54 -11.33
CA ARG A 519 -18.97 -31.58 -12.70
C ARG A 519 -20.06 -32.64 -12.83
N CYS A 520 -19.81 -33.86 -12.34
CA CYS A 520 -20.81 -34.94 -12.39
C CYS A 520 -22.10 -34.56 -11.66
N VAL A 521 -22.01 -34.06 -10.42
CA VAL A 521 -23.19 -33.64 -9.64
C VAL A 521 -23.97 -32.52 -10.34
N ILE A 522 -23.25 -31.55 -10.93
CA ILE A 522 -23.89 -30.46 -11.68
C ILE A 522 -24.64 -31.03 -12.90
N THR A 523 -23.99 -31.92 -13.65
CA THR A 523 -24.59 -32.54 -14.82
C THR A 523 -25.79 -33.40 -14.48
N GLU A 524 -25.75 -34.21 -13.41
CA GLU A 524 -26.87 -35.04 -12.97
C GLU A 524 -28.16 -34.21 -12.74
N VAL A 525 -28.02 -33.07 -12.06
CA VAL A 525 -29.16 -32.17 -11.81
C VAL A 525 -29.58 -31.43 -13.07
N LEU A 526 -28.66 -31.08 -13.97
CA LEU A 526 -28.99 -30.46 -15.25
C LEU A 526 -29.75 -31.41 -16.17
N VAL A 527 -29.40 -32.69 -16.21
CA VAL A 527 -30.13 -33.69 -17.01
C VAL A 527 -31.61 -33.74 -16.62
N GLU A 528 -31.94 -33.57 -15.33
CA GLU A 528 -33.34 -33.54 -14.87
C GLU A 528 -34.10 -32.28 -15.30
N LYS A 529 -33.42 -31.14 -15.51
CA LYS A 529 -34.05 -29.83 -15.75
C LYS A 529 -33.93 -29.34 -17.20
N ASN A 530 -32.78 -29.54 -17.83
CA ASN A 530 -32.43 -29.07 -19.16
C ASN A 530 -31.42 -30.02 -19.83
N PHE A 531 -31.93 -30.97 -20.61
CA PHE A 531 -31.14 -32.03 -21.24
C PHE A 531 -30.11 -31.49 -22.23
N ASP A 532 -30.44 -30.48 -23.04
CA ASP A 532 -29.57 -29.96 -24.08
C ASP A 532 -28.30 -29.32 -23.49
N LEU A 533 -28.46 -28.55 -22.41
CA LEU A 533 -27.34 -27.96 -21.68
C LEU A 533 -26.49 -29.04 -21.00
N ALA A 534 -27.12 -30.07 -20.43
CA ALA A 534 -26.40 -31.19 -19.83
C ALA A 534 -25.56 -31.95 -20.88
N TYR A 535 -26.12 -32.20 -22.07
CA TYR A 535 -25.42 -32.84 -23.17
C TYR A 535 -24.18 -32.04 -23.62
N GLN A 536 -24.32 -30.71 -23.74
CA GLN A 536 -23.19 -29.82 -24.05
C GLN A 536 -22.08 -29.92 -23.00
N VAL A 537 -22.42 -29.91 -21.70
CA VAL A 537 -21.46 -30.06 -20.60
C VAL A 537 -20.74 -31.42 -20.67
N ILE A 538 -21.47 -32.51 -20.91
CA ILE A 538 -20.89 -33.86 -21.02
C ILE A 538 -19.86 -33.92 -22.13
N TYR A 539 -20.19 -33.37 -23.31
CA TYR A 539 -19.32 -33.41 -24.48
C TYR A 539 -18.07 -32.52 -24.32
N GLU A 540 -18.25 -31.26 -23.89
CA GLU A 540 -17.14 -30.28 -23.79
C GLU A 540 -16.15 -30.57 -22.66
N PHE A 541 -16.62 -31.20 -21.58
CA PHE A 541 -15.78 -31.59 -20.44
C PHE A 541 -15.39 -33.07 -20.44
N ASN A 542 -15.79 -33.82 -21.48
CA ASN A 542 -15.50 -35.25 -21.68
C ASN A 542 -15.83 -36.11 -20.44
N ILE A 543 -17.03 -35.91 -19.88
CA ILE A 543 -17.50 -36.63 -18.70
C ILE A 543 -18.12 -37.97 -19.14
N PRO A 544 -17.91 -39.09 -18.42
CA PRO A 544 -18.56 -40.37 -18.74
C PRO A 544 -20.10 -40.27 -18.73
N ALA A 545 -20.68 -40.20 -19.93
CA ALA A 545 -22.11 -39.98 -20.10
C ALA A 545 -22.96 -41.12 -19.51
N VAL A 546 -22.51 -42.36 -19.69
CA VAL A 546 -23.22 -43.58 -19.27
C VAL A 546 -23.45 -43.61 -17.76
N ASP A 547 -22.42 -43.27 -16.98
CA ASP A 547 -22.49 -43.29 -15.52
C ASP A 547 -23.45 -42.22 -14.98
N ILE A 548 -23.40 -41.02 -15.55
CA ILE A 548 -24.32 -39.93 -15.19
C ILE A 548 -25.75 -40.32 -15.54
N TYR A 549 -26.00 -40.80 -16.76
CA TYR A 549 -27.34 -41.16 -17.17
C TYR A 549 -27.90 -42.32 -16.36
N ALA A 550 -27.07 -43.32 -16.01
CA ALA A 550 -27.47 -44.41 -15.12
C ALA A 550 -27.82 -43.92 -13.71
N ALA A 551 -27.03 -42.98 -13.16
CA ALA A 551 -27.30 -42.36 -11.86
C ALA A 551 -28.62 -41.56 -11.88
N VAL A 552 -28.88 -40.77 -12.93
CA VAL A 552 -30.12 -40.01 -13.09
C VAL A 552 -31.32 -40.94 -13.29
N ALA A 553 -31.17 -42.00 -14.10
CA ALA A 553 -32.20 -43.01 -14.30
C ALA A 553 -32.59 -43.69 -12.98
N ALA A 554 -31.59 -44.07 -12.18
CA ALA A 554 -31.79 -44.63 -10.84
C ALA A 554 -32.51 -43.64 -9.92
N SER A 555 -32.04 -42.39 -9.85
CA SER A 555 -32.64 -41.31 -9.04
C SER A 555 -34.10 -41.03 -9.41
N LEU A 556 -34.44 -40.95 -10.71
CA LEU A 556 -35.81 -40.75 -11.18
C LEU A 556 -36.71 -41.96 -10.87
N ALA A 557 -36.16 -43.17 -10.99
CA ALA A 557 -36.84 -44.40 -10.60
C ALA A 557 -37.17 -44.42 -9.10
N GLU A 558 -36.21 -44.03 -8.24
CA GLU A 558 -36.40 -43.95 -6.78
C GLU A 558 -37.52 -42.99 -6.36
N ARG A 559 -37.67 -41.88 -7.08
CA ARG A 559 -38.72 -40.88 -6.82
C ARG A 559 -40.07 -41.24 -7.46
N LYS A 560 -40.18 -42.41 -8.10
CA LYS A 560 -41.36 -42.88 -8.85
C LYS A 560 -41.87 -41.91 -9.94
N LYS A 561 -40.99 -41.10 -10.54
CA LYS A 561 -41.37 -40.15 -11.61
C LYS A 561 -41.40 -40.81 -12.98
N GLY A 562 -42.30 -41.77 -13.19
CA GLY A 562 -42.36 -42.58 -14.43
C GLY A 562 -42.49 -41.78 -15.73
N GLY A 563 -43.23 -40.66 -15.73
CA GLY A 563 -43.38 -39.80 -16.91
C GLY A 563 -42.09 -39.09 -17.33
N HIS A 564 -41.34 -38.54 -16.35
CA HIS A 564 -40.05 -37.89 -16.61
C HIS A 564 -39.00 -38.92 -17.03
N LEU A 565 -39.07 -40.13 -16.47
CA LEU A 565 -38.20 -41.24 -16.85
C LEU A 565 -38.41 -41.67 -18.31
N THR A 566 -39.65 -41.75 -18.78
CA THR A 566 -39.94 -42.07 -20.19
C THR A 566 -39.47 -40.97 -21.16
N GLU A 567 -39.60 -39.71 -20.77
CA GLU A 567 -39.10 -38.58 -21.55
C GLU A 567 -37.57 -38.54 -21.59
N PHE A 568 -36.93 -38.78 -20.46
CA PHE A 568 -35.48 -38.90 -20.35
C PHE A 568 -34.92 -40.00 -21.27
N PHE A 569 -35.52 -41.19 -21.26
CA PHE A 569 -35.13 -42.26 -22.17
C PHE A 569 -35.33 -41.87 -23.64
N ARG A 570 -36.42 -41.16 -23.97
CA ARG A 570 -36.63 -40.67 -25.35
C ARG A 570 -35.52 -39.72 -25.78
N ASN A 571 -35.05 -38.84 -24.89
CA ASN A 571 -34.01 -37.86 -25.18
C ASN A 571 -32.62 -38.51 -25.33
N ILE A 572 -32.35 -39.56 -24.56
CA ILE A 572 -31.09 -40.31 -24.68
C ILE A 572 -31.05 -41.19 -25.93
N LYS A 573 -32.20 -41.68 -26.40
CA LYS A 573 -32.25 -42.66 -27.49
C LYS A 573 -31.57 -42.12 -28.75
N GLY A 574 -30.48 -42.77 -29.17
CA GLY A 574 -29.67 -42.38 -30.32
C GLY A 574 -28.42 -41.55 -30.00
N THR A 575 -28.23 -41.14 -28.74
CA THR A 575 -26.99 -40.46 -28.28
C THR A 575 -25.94 -41.43 -27.72
N ILE A 576 -26.34 -42.67 -27.43
CA ILE A 576 -25.54 -43.70 -26.76
C ILE A 576 -25.61 -45.01 -27.56
N GLN A 577 -24.57 -45.85 -27.45
CA GLN A 577 -24.54 -47.20 -28.02
C GLN A 577 -25.56 -48.14 -27.35
N ASP A 578 -25.99 -49.19 -28.06
CA ASP A 578 -27.03 -50.11 -27.57
C ASP A 578 -26.64 -50.85 -26.27
N ASP A 579 -25.34 -51.18 -26.09
CA ASP A 579 -24.84 -51.85 -24.88
C ASP A 579 -24.89 -50.94 -23.65
N ASP A 580 -24.53 -49.67 -23.84
CA ASP A 580 -24.57 -48.63 -22.80
C ASP A 580 -26.02 -48.20 -22.49
N TRP A 581 -26.89 -48.21 -23.49
CA TRP A 581 -28.34 -48.02 -23.32
C TRP A 581 -28.95 -49.06 -22.38
N ASP A 582 -28.58 -50.33 -22.57
CA ASP A 582 -29.01 -51.42 -21.70
C ASP A 582 -28.47 -51.27 -20.26
N GLN A 583 -27.28 -50.68 -20.08
CA GLN A 583 -26.73 -50.38 -18.76
C GLN A 583 -27.55 -49.30 -18.03
N VAL A 584 -27.92 -48.21 -18.72
CA VAL A 584 -28.73 -47.13 -18.13
C VAL A 584 -30.14 -47.63 -17.78
N LEU A 585 -30.79 -48.39 -18.67
CA LEU A 585 -32.08 -49.03 -18.40
C LEU A 585 -31.98 -50.01 -17.22
N GLY A 586 -30.92 -50.81 -17.18
CA GLY A 586 -30.65 -51.76 -16.11
C GLY A 586 -30.57 -51.10 -14.73
N ALA A 587 -29.95 -49.93 -14.62
CA ALA A 587 -29.87 -49.18 -13.37
C ALA A 587 -31.27 -48.77 -12.83
N ALA A 588 -32.15 -48.26 -13.70
CA ALA A 588 -33.52 -47.93 -13.33
C ALA A 588 -34.34 -49.18 -12.96
N ILE A 589 -34.22 -50.27 -13.72
CA ILE A 589 -34.93 -51.53 -13.45
C ILE A 589 -34.52 -52.10 -12.08
N ASN A 590 -33.22 -52.07 -11.76
CA ASN A 590 -32.71 -52.57 -10.49
C ASN A 590 -33.29 -51.80 -9.29
N VAL A 591 -33.46 -50.48 -9.42
CA VAL A 591 -34.12 -49.66 -8.39
C VAL A 591 -35.60 -50.03 -8.24
N TYR A 592 -36.36 -50.13 -9.33
CA TYR A 592 -37.77 -50.52 -9.27
C TYR A 592 -37.97 -51.90 -8.66
N ALA A 593 -37.13 -52.85 -9.03
CA ALA A 593 -37.17 -54.22 -8.52
C ALA A 593 -36.84 -54.29 -7.02
N ASN A 594 -35.74 -53.66 -6.58
CA ASN A 594 -35.26 -53.79 -5.20
C ASN A 594 -35.98 -52.86 -4.21
N LYS A 595 -36.17 -51.57 -4.57
CA LYS A 595 -36.74 -50.58 -3.63
C LYS A 595 -38.26 -50.56 -3.67
N HIS A 596 -38.87 -50.64 -4.86
CA HIS A 596 -40.32 -50.50 -4.99
C HIS A 596 -41.06 -51.84 -5.09
N LYS A 597 -40.35 -52.96 -5.34
CA LYS A 597 -40.95 -54.27 -5.64
C LYS A 597 -41.99 -54.19 -6.77
N GLU A 598 -41.90 -53.15 -7.59
CA GLU A 598 -42.78 -52.89 -8.73
C GLU A 598 -42.14 -53.47 -10.00
N ARG A 599 -42.99 -53.80 -10.97
CA ARG A 599 -42.59 -54.54 -12.18
C ARG A 599 -42.54 -53.59 -13.37
N PRO A 600 -41.36 -53.17 -13.84
CA PRO A 600 -41.25 -52.24 -14.95
C PRO A 600 -41.26 -53.00 -16.30
N ASP A 601 -42.38 -53.65 -16.64
CA ASP A 601 -42.50 -54.47 -17.86
C ASP A 601 -42.15 -53.70 -19.13
N ARG A 602 -42.59 -52.44 -19.20
CA ARG A 602 -42.27 -51.53 -20.31
C ARG A 602 -40.78 -51.24 -20.46
N LEU A 603 -40.02 -51.18 -19.36
CA LEU A 603 -38.57 -50.93 -19.41
C LEU A 603 -37.80 -52.19 -19.81
N ILE A 604 -38.25 -53.36 -19.37
CA ILE A 604 -37.63 -54.65 -19.74
C ILE A 604 -37.79 -54.90 -21.25
N ASP A 605 -38.94 -54.54 -21.82
CA ASP A 605 -39.19 -54.69 -23.26
C ASP A 605 -38.32 -53.75 -24.10
N MET A 606 -37.90 -52.61 -23.54
CA MET A 606 -37.04 -51.61 -24.20
C MET A 606 -35.55 -51.99 -24.26
N LEU A 607 -35.12 -53.03 -23.54
CA LEU A 607 -33.75 -53.54 -23.63
C LEU A 607 -33.49 -54.13 -25.02
N VAL A 608 -32.25 -54.07 -25.51
CA VAL A 608 -31.86 -54.64 -26.81
C VAL A 608 -31.29 -56.04 -26.63
N SER A 609 -30.36 -56.20 -25.68
CA SER A 609 -29.67 -57.46 -25.42
C SER A 609 -30.58 -58.51 -24.75
N SER A 610 -30.60 -59.71 -25.32
CA SER A 610 -31.30 -60.86 -24.73
C SER A 610 -30.73 -61.23 -23.37
N HIS A 611 -29.40 -61.12 -23.18
CA HIS A 611 -28.73 -61.41 -21.92
C HIS A 611 -29.16 -60.42 -20.82
N ARG A 612 -29.15 -59.11 -21.11
CA ARG A 612 -29.59 -58.07 -20.17
C ARG A 612 -31.08 -58.20 -19.82
N LYS A 613 -31.94 -58.61 -20.77
CA LYS A 613 -33.35 -58.94 -20.51
C LYS A 613 -33.53 -60.09 -19.53
N VAL A 614 -32.73 -61.15 -19.67
CA VAL A 614 -32.74 -62.29 -18.73
C VAL A 614 -32.33 -61.81 -17.34
N LEU A 615 -31.22 -61.07 -17.22
CA LEU A 615 -30.77 -60.50 -15.94
C LEU A 615 -31.84 -59.61 -15.30
N ALA A 616 -32.44 -58.70 -16.07
CA ALA A 616 -33.52 -57.84 -15.61
C ALA A 616 -34.74 -58.64 -15.10
N CYS A 617 -35.13 -59.70 -15.82
CA CYS A 617 -36.23 -60.58 -15.39
C CYS A 617 -35.90 -61.35 -14.11
N VAL A 618 -34.65 -61.82 -13.96
CA VAL A 618 -34.18 -62.48 -12.74
C VAL A 618 -34.22 -61.53 -11.55
N VAL A 619 -33.70 -60.30 -11.71
CA VAL A 619 -33.71 -59.26 -10.66
C VAL A 619 -35.13 -58.89 -10.27
N CYS A 620 -36.07 -58.86 -11.22
CA CYS A 620 -37.50 -58.65 -10.95
C CYS A 620 -38.24 -59.88 -10.35
N GLY A 621 -37.53 -60.99 -10.11
CA GLY A 621 -38.10 -62.23 -9.55
C GLY A 621 -38.93 -63.08 -10.54
N ARG A 622 -38.89 -62.78 -11.85
CA ARG A 622 -39.64 -63.51 -12.87
C ARG A 622 -38.81 -64.60 -13.54
N LEU A 623 -38.50 -65.65 -12.78
CA LEU A 623 -37.66 -66.74 -13.25
C LEU A 623 -38.25 -67.48 -14.46
N LYS A 624 -39.58 -67.62 -14.55
CA LYS A 624 -40.24 -68.28 -15.69
C LYS A 624 -40.11 -67.47 -16.99
N SER A 625 -40.26 -66.14 -16.95
CA SER A 625 -40.07 -65.30 -18.14
C SER A 625 -38.58 -65.17 -18.49
N ALA A 626 -37.71 -65.11 -17.49
CA ALA A 626 -36.25 -65.15 -17.68
C ALA A 626 -35.85 -66.43 -18.44
N PHE A 627 -36.36 -67.59 -18.01
CA PHE A 627 -36.14 -68.86 -18.70
C PHE A 627 -36.68 -68.84 -20.14
N GLN A 628 -37.89 -68.35 -20.37
CA GLN A 628 -38.46 -68.27 -21.73
C GLN A 628 -37.65 -67.40 -22.68
N ILE A 629 -37.09 -66.29 -22.20
CA ILE A 629 -36.23 -65.41 -23.02
C ILE A 629 -34.89 -66.11 -23.28
N ALA A 630 -34.28 -66.71 -22.26
CA ALA A 630 -33.01 -67.44 -22.37
C ALA A 630 -33.11 -68.68 -23.29
N SER A 631 -34.21 -69.42 -23.20
CA SER A 631 -34.45 -70.60 -24.05
C SER A 631 -34.70 -70.22 -25.51
N ARG A 632 -35.35 -69.07 -25.76
CA ARG A 632 -35.57 -68.55 -27.12
C ARG A 632 -34.31 -67.96 -27.73
N SER A 633 -33.45 -67.35 -26.94
CA SER A 633 -32.15 -66.84 -27.42
C SER A 633 -31.11 -67.95 -27.61
N GLY A 634 -31.36 -69.17 -27.11
CA GLY A 634 -30.46 -70.31 -27.26
C GLY A 634 -29.18 -70.22 -26.39
N SER A 635 -29.15 -69.31 -25.42
CA SER A 635 -27.96 -69.06 -24.59
C SER A 635 -27.88 -70.04 -23.42
N VAL A 636 -26.99 -71.03 -23.52
CA VAL A 636 -26.78 -72.06 -22.48
C VAL A 636 -26.34 -71.45 -21.15
N ALA A 637 -25.44 -70.45 -21.19
CA ALA A 637 -24.95 -69.76 -20.00
C ALA A 637 -26.08 -69.03 -19.24
N ASP A 638 -27.02 -68.42 -19.96
CA ASP A 638 -28.15 -67.72 -19.36
C ASP A 638 -29.15 -68.68 -18.72
N VAL A 639 -29.40 -69.83 -19.35
CA VAL A 639 -30.27 -70.87 -18.77
C VAL A 639 -29.63 -71.48 -17.52
N GLN A 640 -28.32 -71.72 -17.52
CA GLN A 640 -27.59 -72.16 -16.33
C GLN A 640 -27.65 -71.11 -15.20
N TYR A 641 -27.50 -69.83 -15.53
CA TYR A 641 -27.63 -68.74 -14.57
C TYR A 641 -29.05 -68.68 -13.96
N VAL A 642 -30.10 -68.77 -14.79
CA VAL A 642 -31.49 -68.82 -14.32
C VAL A 642 -31.76 -70.05 -13.47
N ALA A 643 -31.20 -71.22 -13.83
CA ALA A 643 -31.31 -72.44 -13.02
C ALA A 643 -30.68 -72.26 -11.64
N HIS A 644 -29.47 -71.70 -11.57
CA HIS A 644 -28.81 -71.41 -10.30
C HIS A 644 -29.65 -70.45 -9.44
N GLN A 645 -30.17 -69.38 -10.04
CA GLN A 645 -31.03 -68.43 -9.31
C GLN A 645 -32.38 -69.01 -8.89
N ALA A 646 -32.96 -69.92 -9.69
CA ALA A 646 -34.18 -70.64 -9.32
C ALA A 646 -33.98 -71.60 -8.15
N LEU A 647 -32.78 -72.19 -8.03
CA LEU A 647 -32.39 -72.98 -6.87
C LEU A 647 -32.35 -72.10 -5.61
N HIS A 648 -31.68 -70.94 -5.67
CA HIS A 648 -31.61 -70.01 -4.54
C HIS A 648 -32.97 -69.43 -4.13
N ALA A 649 -33.87 -69.22 -5.09
CA ALA A 649 -35.22 -68.72 -4.84
C ALA A 649 -36.25 -69.82 -4.49
N ASN A 650 -35.84 -71.10 -4.37
CA ASN A 650 -36.72 -72.27 -4.15
C ASN A 650 -37.84 -72.43 -5.20
N ALA A 651 -37.64 -71.97 -6.42
CA ALA A 651 -38.59 -72.10 -7.52
C ALA A 651 -38.38 -73.42 -8.29
N LEU A 652 -38.66 -74.56 -7.63
CA LEU A 652 -38.47 -75.92 -8.16
C LEU A 652 -39.06 -76.14 -9.57
N PRO A 653 -40.28 -75.65 -9.92
CA PRO A 653 -40.84 -75.86 -11.26
C PRO A 653 -40.01 -75.24 -12.38
N VAL A 654 -39.38 -74.09 -12.13
CA VAL A 654 -38.54 -73.42 -13.15
C VAL A 654 -37.18 -74.10 -13.24
N LEU A 655 -36.63 -74.57 -12.11
CA LEU A 655 -35.41 -75.36 -12.08
C LEU A 655 -35.54 -76.63 -12.94
N ASP A 656 -36.66 -77.35 -12.83
CA ASP A 656 -36.89 -78.57 -13.60
C ASP A 656 -37.03 -78.27 -15.10
N MET A 657 -37.70 -77.17 -15.47
CA MET A 657 -37.75 -76.69 -16.85
C MET A 657 -36.34 -76.37 -17.40
N CYS A 658 -35.50 -75.68 -16.62
CA CYS A 658 -34.12 -75.40 -17.01
C CYS A 658 -33.30 -76.68 -17.20
N LYS A 659 -33.40 -77.65 -16.28
CA LYS A 659 -32.69 -78.94 -16.38
C LYS A 659 -33.10 -79.74 -17.60
N GLN A 660 -34.40 -79.80 -17.90
CA GLN A 660 -34.92 -80.49 -19.08
C GLN A 660 -34.41 -79.85 -20.37
N TRP A 661 -34.38 -78.53 -20.44
CA TRP A 661 -33.84 -77.82 -21.60
C TRP A 661 -32.32 -78.01 -21.73
N LEU A 662 -31.58 -77.92 -20.63
CA LEU A 662 -30.13 -78.15 -20.64
C LEU A 662 -29.78 -79.59 -21.06
N ALA A 663 -30.58 -80.58 -20.69
CA ALA A 663 -30.39 -81.98 -21.10
C ALA A 663 -30.72 -82.25 -22.58
N GLN A 664 -31.36 -81.31 -23.28
CA GLN A 664 -31.65 -81.40 -24.71
C GLN A 664 -30.62 -80.67 -25.59
N TYR A 665 -29.83 -79.76 -25.01
CA TYR A 665 -28.91 -78.87 -25.73
C TYR A 665 -27.45 -78.93 -25.27
N MET A 666 -27.15 -79.62 -24.15
CA MET A 666 -25.84 -80.20 -23.82
C MET A 666 -25.88 -81.69 -24.10
#